data_AF-A0A6N3KAK4-F1
#
_entry.id   AF-A0A6N3KAK4-F1
#
_cell.length_a   1.000
_cell.length_b   1.000
_cell.length_c   1.000
_cell.angle_alpha   90.00
_cell.angle_beta   90.00
_cell.angle_gamma   90.00
#
_symmetry.space_group_name_H-M   'P 1'
#
loop_
_entity.id
_entity.type
_entity.pdbx_description
1 polymer ?
#
loop_
_entity_poly.entity_id
_entity_poly.type
_entity_poly.pdbx_seq_one_letter_code
_entity_poly.pdbx_strand_id
1 'polypeptide(L)'
;MINISRLSTHPVPITSRGLITIAGQGPSDSNGAGKSSFIAGLSLLHADEQWRLQSGAQAAAELLFTAELAGQEVVHANADHGYIVGVFVPPTARALAELEADVLTVWLRINRQAPHVELRWKPQLHVAYGASENDRAGSADGLWDELPRSNGRTDIRANKLARTLYGQTVRCVSFLSTSVRASPTANLLAQPLNELTPERIFDAIGALTGLTREIDDEQAARQNQYQAALAANTAKEEYERWDERVTVTEDMIRAREAARTVKADALDSWRSRCARYLVDGVATDAELRHDITQLEAKRKELQAAIDAADVKVGQLTDDKAFDESYRQRVKAYNDIDAEVNSLRKEQTGYVAQVELLTTRSRALREKAVVADGRTVAQAEHELRDANAAVDRAQRRKGITEQAVKDARKALAAAERGEDVAVAQVQALRAAGFTEAVPLVDVVSLTDEQRPVWEARLLPYRHAVVVTDATAAQAALTDVPGSLLVEADPDGFAGGPDLPAAANAVVTVARFLTALRDRAGTGGLIDTAAGVHGIAGYAEAMTGRAGRIQAARDALTAASADDGEADDSVRDAQRAKKRADGRVEGAKAALEADEIDSQVGKLRKKNAKIDEELDELAAPHAHAKKAYLTALSEKSGRNERIAAAKAEKERLSRDLQQNQDQWQAKIDARAELDLPRRQEAWAGTFASAEQHLLTLTETEQKRGVAEWDDLCAGQTDRLQQACFPPGTPDEQLPEELKVVDQQRRDRRLSAYIRLIPQVLRIIGQHLDDLESIDRQQLDEISAERERLTGTLQSAEDHLREAQLAATAVRATLAKAIKAKLKQVSDEFDALDQAYGGYGGALDFPEPEPPADPQKPWQWAITPRWRRGEGKPLSSYQLRGNTAQMDDKAVKLVCAAALAGSQDRPLLLVLDELGRNLGSAHRRDAVALFENIGRDRAISVVGALQDDMERYAVGSSSLYIKLRRTSDAYAYNQAPVVVGSESETARVELLSMWMTSYRGETQA
;
A
#
# COMPACT_ATOMS: atom_id res chain seq x y z
N MET A 1 -26.80 -29.56 -15.52
CA MET A 1 -25.45 -28.93 -15.46
C MET A 1 -25.51 -27.80 -14.45
N ILE A 2 -24.83 -27.91 -13.31
CA ILE A 2 -24.94 -26.91 -12.24
C ILE A 2 -24.07 -25.71 -12.62
N ASN A 3 -24.66 -24.51 -12.69
CA ASN A 3 -23.96 -23.34 -13.22
C ASN A 3 -23.54 -22.34 -12.12
N ILE A 4 -24.47 -21.89 -11.27
CA ILE A 4 -24.21 -20.88 -10.22
C ILE A 4 -24.50 -21.47 -8.84
N SER A 5 -23.48 -21.62 -7.98
CA SER A 5 -23.51 -22.04 -6.55
C SER A 5 -24.67 -22.96 -6.09
N ARG A 6 -25.11 -23.91 -6.94
CA ARG A 6 -26.26 -24.81 -6.69
C ARG A 6 -27.59 -24.10 -6.41
N LEU A 7 -27.72 -22.83 -6.81
CA LEU A 7 -28.96 -22.09 -6.71
C LEU A 7 -30.06 -22.75 -7.55
N SER A 8 -31.30 -22.55 -7.12
CA SER A 8 -32.46 -23.09 -7.82
C SER A 8 -32.66 -22.42 -9.18
N THR A 9 -33.19 -23.15 -10.15
CA THR A 9 -33.56 -22.59 -11.47
C THR A 9 -34.95 -21.92 -11.46
N HIS A 10 -35.64 -21.94 -10.33
CA HIS A 10 -36.96 -21.35 -10.16
C HIS A 10 -36.84 -19.82 -10.05
N PRO A 11 -37.74 -19.06 -10.71
CA PRO A 11 -37.77 -17.61 -10.57
C PRO A 11 -38.16 -17.23 -9.14
N VAL A 12 -37.51 -16.20 -8.61
CA VAL A 12 -37.80 -15.66 -7.27
C VAL A 12 -38.35 -14.24 -7.45
N PRO A 13 -39.61 -13.97 -7.10
CA PRO A 13 -40.15 -12.62 -7.17
C PRO A 13 -39.47 -11.74 -6.12
N ILE A 14 -39.18 -10.48 -6.46
CA ILE A 14 -38.52 -9.51 -5.57
C ILE A 14 -39.40 -8.25 -5.48
N THR A 15 -39.66 -7.78 -4.27
CA THR A 15 -40.44 -6.55 -4.03
C THR A 15 -39.58 -5.31 -4.24
N SER A 16 -40.21 -4.18 -4.58
CA SER A 16 -39.50 -2.94 -4.89
C SER A 16 -39.21 -2.04 -3.68
N ARG A 17 -39.74 -2.36 -2.49
CA ARG A 17 -39.63 -1.56 -1.25
C ARG A 17 -39.73 -2.44 0.00
N GLY A 18 -39.23 -1.95 1.11
CA GLY A 18 -39.25 -2.64 2.40
C GLY A 18 -38.08 -3.60 2.60
N LEU A 19 -38.19 -4.41 3.66
CA LEU A 19 -37.24 -5.45 4.02
C LEU A 19 -37.62 -6.76 3.33
N ILE A 20 -36.66 -7.35 2.65
CA ILE A 20 -36.69 -8.66 2.02
C ILE A 20 -35.73 -9.55 2.81
N THR A 21 -36.21 -10.66 3.35
CA THR A 21 -35.38 -11.55 4.14
C THR A 21 -35.18 -12.90 3.47
N ILE A 22 -33.94 -13.41 3.55
CA ILE A 22 -33.54 -14.68 2.94
C ILE A 22 -33.07 -15.63 4.04
N ALA A 23 -33.85 -16.68 4.26
CA ALA A 23 -33.53 -17.79 5.12
C ALA A 23 -33.04 -19.01 4.33
N GLY A 24 -32.41 -19.94 5.02
CA GLY A 24 -31.79 -21.11 4.42
C GLY A 24 -32.10 -22.36 5.24
N GLN A 25 -32.32 -23.47 4.56
CA GLN A 25 -32.45 -24.78 5.16
C GLN A 25 -31.62 -25.75 4.32
N GLY A 26 -30.39 -26.02 4.75
CA GLY A 26 -29.51 -26.98 4.11
C GLY A 26 -29.54 -28.37 4.77
N PRO A 27 -28.75 -29.33 4.26
CA PRO A 27 -28.75 -30.72 4.75
C PRO A 27 -28.23 -30.86 6.18
N SER A 28 -27.28 -30.00 6.57
CA SER A 28 -26.60 -30.03 7.88
C SER A 28 -26.84 -28.75 8.68
N ASP A 29 -26.79 -27.59 8.00
CA ASP A 29 -27.06 -26.26 8.55
C ASP A 29 -27.71 -25.36 7.50
N SER A 30 -28.09 -24.13 7.85
CA SER A 30 -28.69 -23.18 6.90
C SER A 30 -27.72 -22.59 5.88
N ASN A 31 -26.40 -22.70 6.11
CA ASN A 31 -25.36 -22.14 5.24
C ASN A 31 -25.27 -22.93 3.94
N GLY A 32 -25.48 -24.25 4.01
CA GLY A 32 -25.52 -25.14 2.84
C GLY A 32 -26.65 -24.87 1.83
N ALA A 33 -27.55 -23.93 2.09
CA ALA A 33 -28.65 -23.55 1.20
C ALA A 33 -28.32 -22.44 0.20
N GLY A 34 -27.12 -21.84 0.25
CA GLY A 34 -26.68 -20.85 -0.75
C GLY A 34 -27.23 -19.43 -0.56
N LYS A 35 -27.57 -19.03 0.68
CA LYS A 35 -28.06 -17.67 1.02
C LYS A 35 -27.13 -16.56 0.47
N SER A 36 -25.84 -16.63 0.81
CA SER A 36 -24.84 -15.64 0.42
C SER A 36 -24.64 -15.58 -1.10
N SER A 37 -24.68 -16.73 -1.79
CA SER A 37 -24.58 -16.78 -3.25
C SER A 37 -25.79 -16.14 -3.95
N PHE A 38 -27.00 -16.30 -3.39
CA PHE A 38 -28.20 -15.65 -3.94
C PHE A 38 -28.11 -14.13 -3.85
N ILE A 39 -27.77 -13.59 -2.67
CA ILE A 39 -27.65 -12.13 -2.49
C ILE A 39 -26.46 -11.53 -3.26
N ALA A 40 -25.38 -12.30 -3.43
CA ALA A 40 -24.24 -11.90 -4.26
C ALA A 40 -24.62 -11.83 -5.75
N GLY A 41 -25.40 -12.80 -6.23
CA GLY A 41 -25.95 -12.75 -7.58
C GLY A 41 -26.85 -11.52 -7.80
N LEU A 42 -27.66 -11.19 -6.80
CA LEU A 42 -28.50 -9.98 -6.82
C LEU A 42 -27.65 -8.70 -6.85
N SER A 43 -26.59 -8.60 -6.04
CA SER A 43 -25.73 -7.41 -6.03
C SER A 43 -24.97 -7.21 -7.34
N LEU A 44 -24.52 -8.31 -7.97
CA LEU A 44 -23.88 -8.26 -9.29
C LEU A 44 -24.87 -7.83 -10.38
N LEU A 45 -26.09 -8.37 -10.38
CA LEU A 45 -27.16 -7.96 -11.30
C LEU A 45 -27.43 -6.46 -11.21
N HIS A 46 -27.42 -5.92 -9.99
CA HIS A 46 -27.59 -4.49 -9.74
C HIS A 46 -26.31 -3.66 -9.81
N ALA A 47 -25.24 -4.21 -10.40
CA ALA A 47 -24.01 -3.50 -10.71
C ALA A 47 -23.29 -2.87 -9.50
N ASP A 48 -23.29 -3.56 -8.36
CA ASP A 48 -22.54 -3.08 -7.19
C ASP A 48 -21.04 -2.90 -7.53
N GLU A 49 -20.49 -1.74 -7.16
CA GLU A 49 -19.09 -1.39 -7.41
C GLU A 49 -18.11 -2.29 -6.64
N GLN A 50 -18.56 -2.97 -5.57
CA GLN A 50 -17.73 -3.95 -4.83
C GLN A 50 -17.21 -5.10 -5.70
N TRP A 51 -17.86 -5.39 -6.83
CA TRP A 51 -17.38 -6.37 -7.81
C TRP A 51 -16.18 -5.90 -8.62
N ARG A 52 -15.66 -4.68 -8.41
CA ARG A 52 -14.53 -4.09 -9.16
C ARG A 52 -14.76 -4.17 -10.66
N LEU A 53 -15.90 -3.64 -11.09
CA LEU A 53 -16.36 -3.67 -12.47
C LEU A 53 -15.31 -3.13 -13.47
N GLN A 54 -14.53 -2.09 -13.09
CA GLN A 54 -13.46 -1.53 -13.92
C GLN A 54 -12.30 -2.50 -14.18
N SER A 55 -11.99 -3.35 -13.20
CA SER A 55 -10.98 -4.41 -13.32
C SER A 55 -11.52 -5.68 -13.99
N GLY A 56 -12.72 -5.63 -14.58
CA GLY A 56 -13.31 -6.76 -15.30
C GLY A 56 -14.16 -7.71 -14.46
N ALA A 57 -14.38 -7.41 -13.18
CA ALA A 57 -15.19 -8.22 -12.26
C ALA A 57 -14.77 -9.69 -12.14
N GLN A 58 -13.47 -9.96 -12.03
CA GLN A 58 -12.91 -11.31 -11.89
C GLN A 58 -13.56 -12.14 -10.77
N ALA A 59 -13.89 -11.51 -9.65
CA ALA A 59 -14.53 -12.15 -8.49
C ALA A 59 -15.89 -12.79 -8.83
N ALA A 60 -16.59 -12.31 -9.88
CA ALA A 60 -17.86 -12.90 -10.29
C ALA A 60 -17.73 -14.40 -10.65
N ALA A 61 -16.55 -14.83 -11.11
CA ALA A 61 -16.27 -16.24 -11.41
C ALA A 61 -16.39 -17.15 -10.18
N GLU A 62 -16.26 -16.63 -8.96
CA GLU A 62 -16.43 -17.39 -7.71
C GLU A 62 -17.90 -17.77 -7.46
N LEU A 63 -18.86 -17.13 -8.13
CA LEU A 63 -20.27 -17.53 -8.12
C LEU A 63 -20.52 -18.80 -8.95
N LEU A 64 -19.59 -19.18 -9.82
CA LEU A 64 -19.73 -20.40 -10.63
C LEU A 64 -19.56 -21.64 -9.75
N PHE A 65 -20.33 -22.66 -10.08
CA PHE A 65 -20.24 -23.94 -9.39
C PHE A 65 -18.85 -24.57 -9.57
N THR A 66 -18.25 -25.00 -8.45
CA THR A 66 -16.97 -25.70 -8.39
C THR A 66 -17.18 -27.03 -7.66
N ALA A 67 -16.82 -28.14 -8.32
CA ALA A 67 -17.02 -29.50 -7.83
C ALA A 67 -16.12 -29.84 -6.63
N GLU A 68 -14.91 -29.29 -6.61
CA GLU A 68 -13.95 -29.40 -5.48
C GLU A 68 -14.53 -28.79 -4.21
N LEU A 69 -14.95 -27.52 -4.26
CA LEU A 69 -15.54 -26.81 -3.11
C LEU A 69 -16.81 -27.46 -2.56
N ALA A 70 -17.50 -28.24 -3.39
CA ALA A 70 -18.72 -28.94 -3.00
C ALA A 70 -18.51 -30.44 -2.69
N GLY A 71 -17.26 -30.93 -2.70
CA GLY A 71 -16.92 -32.32 -2.38
C GLY A 71 -17.53 -33.34 -3.33
N GLN A 72 -17.75 -32.97 -4.60
CA GLN A 72 -18.48 -33.79 -5.60
C GLN A 72 -17.74 -33.93 -6.94
N GLU A 73 -16.41 -33.93 -6.91
CA GLU A 73 -15.54 -34.11 -8.08
C GLU A 73 -15.83 -35.38 -8.89
N VAL A 74 -16.38 -36.41 -8.24
CA VAL A 74 -16.75 -37.68 -8.86
C VAL A 74 -18.06 -37.59 -9.67
N VAL A 75 -18.94 -36.64 -9.34
CA VAL A 75 -20.32 -36.58 -9.86
C VAL A 75 -20.53 -35.39 -10.81
N HIS A 76 -19.82 -34.29 -10.60
CA HIS A 76 -19.99 -33.05 -11.39
C HIS A 76 -18.65 -32.42 -11.76
N ALA A 77 -18.61 -31.75 -12.91
CA ALA A 77 -17.49 -30.91 -13.33
C ALA A 77 -17.68 -29.45 -12.87
N ASN A 78 -16.59 -28.68 -12.85
CA ASN A 78 -16.66 -27.24 -12.60
C ASN A 78 -17.41 -26.53 -13.75
N ALA A 79 -18.26 -25.55 -13.45
CA ALA A 79 -19.05 -24.83 -14.45
C ALA A 79 -18.24 -23.76 -15.22
N ASP A 80 -18.04 -23.90 -16.53
CA ASP A 80 -17.26 -22.92 -17.31
C ASP A 80 -17.91 -21.53 -17.37
N HIS A 81 -19.24 -21.50 -17.37
CA HIS A 81 -20.05 -20.30 -17.32
C HIS A 81 -21.40 -20.53 -16.65
N GLY A 82 -22.11 -19.44 -16.38
CA GLY A 82 -23.45 -19.44 -15.81
C GLY A 82 -24.18 -18.13 -16.06
N TYR A 83 -25.48 -18.10 -15.76
CA TYR A 83 -26.34 -16.96 -16.05
C TYR A 83 -27.06 -16.46 -14.81
N ILE A 84 -27.09 -15.13 -14.65
CA ILE A 84 -28.00 -14.44 -13.74
C ILE A 84 -28.98 -13.66 -14.61
N VAL A 85 -30.26 -13.93 -14.45
CA VAL A 85 -31.32 -13.31 -15.26
C VAL A 85 -32.21 -12.46 -14.37
N GLY A 86 -32.27 -11.16 -14.68
CA GLY A 86 -33.11 -10.18 -14.00
C GLY A 86 -34.29 -9.78 -14.88
N VAL A 87 -35.50 -9.84 -14.32
CA VAL A 87 -36.72 -9.35 -14.98
C VAL A 87 -37.16 -8.08 -14.27
N PHE A 88 -37.08 -6.95 -14.98
CA PHE A 88 -37.37 -5.62 -14.45
C PHE A 88 -38.67 -5.08 -15.04
N VAL A 89 -39.46 -4.44 -14.20
CA VAL A 89 -40.72 -3.77 -14.56
C VAL A 89 -40.83 -2.46 -13.78
N PRO A 90 -41.58 -1.46 -14.26
CA PRO A 90 -41.78 -0.21 -13.54
C PRO A 90 -42.34 -0.43 -12.11
N PRO A 91 -41.89 0.36 -11.11
CA PRO A 91 -42.33 0.20 -9.72
C PRO A 91 -43.80 0.63 -9.51
N THR A 92 -44.34 1.44 -10.41
CA THR A 92 -45.74 1.93 -10.37
C THR A 92 -46.73 0.99 -11.04
N ALA A 93 -46.25 0.02 -11.85
CA ALA A 93 -47.12 -0.93 -12.54
C ALA A 93 -47.77 -1.88 -11.53
N ARG A 94 -49.10 -2.00 -11.61
CA ARG A 94 -49.91 -2.80 -10.66
C ARG A 94 -50.76 -3.86 -11.36
N ALA A 95 -51.05 -3.70 -12.64
CA ALA A 95 -51.83 -4.66 -13.42
C ALA A 95 -50.93 -5.53 -14.32
N LEU A 96 -51.34 -6.78 -14.57
CA LEU A 96 -50.58 -7.73 -15.39
C LEU A 96 -50.27 -7.18 -16.80
N ALA A 97 -51.24 -6.54 -17.46
CA ALA A 97 -51.07 -5.98 -18.80
C ALA A 97 -50.03 -4.84 -18.85
N GLU A 98 -49.93 -4.02 -17.80
CA GLU A 98 -48.90 -2.97 -17.70
C GLU A 98 -47.52 -3.60 -17.51
N LEU A 99 -47.44 -4.66 -16.69
CA LEU A 99 -46.21 -5.39 -16.45
C LEU A 99 -45.69 -6.07 -17.72
N GLU A 100 -46.55 -6.71 -18.50
CA GLU A 100 -46.19 -7.37 -19.76
C GLU A 100 -45.68 -6.39 -20.83
N ALA A 101 -46.25 -5.18 -20.89
CA ALA A 101 -45.87 -4.17 -21.86
C ALA A 101 -44.47 -3.59 -21.59
N ASP A 102 -44.14 -3.33 -20.32
CA ASP A 102 -42.94 -2.60 -19.91
C ASP A 102 -41.83 -3.50 -19.33
N VAL A 103 -41.96 -4.81 -19.47
CA VAL A 103 -40.96 -5.76 -18.95
C VAL A 103 -39.65 -5.70 -19.75
N LEU A 104 -38.54 -5.70 -19.01
CA LEU A 104 -37.18 -5.76 -19.53
C LEU A 104 -36.46 -6.97 -18.94
N THR A 105 -36.00 -7.86 -19.79
CA THR A 105 -35.19 -9.01 -19.35
C THR A 105 -33.71 -8.72 -19.57
N VAL A 106 -32.93 -8.80 -18.51
CA VAL A 106 -31.48 -8.58 -18.47
C VAL A 106 -30.78 -9.91 -18.17
N TRP A 107 -29.83 -10.29 -19.00
CA TRP A 107 -28.99 -11.46 -18.82
C TRP A 107 -27.56 -11.05 -18.54
N LEU A 108 -27.01 -11.57 -17.45
CA LEU A 108 -25.58 -11.54 -17.17
C LEU A 108 -25.01 -12.94 -17.33
N ARG A 109 -24.10 -13.10 -18.29
CA ARG A 109 -23.27 -14.29 -18.42
C ARG A 109 -22.00 -14.11 -17.59
N ILE A 110 -21.77 -15.02 -16.66
CA ILE A 110 -20.54 -15.10 -15.86
C ILE A 110 -19.66 -16.17 -16.48
N ASN A 111 -18.41 -15.83 -16.78
CA ASN A 111 -17.44 -16.75 -17.35
C ASN A 111 -16.28 -16.97 -16.38
N ARG A 112 -15.78 -18.20 -16.29
CA ARG A 112 -14.61 -18.51 -15.46
C ARG A 112 -13.34 -17.81 -15.96
N GLN A 113 -13.22 -17.62 -17.27
CA GLN A 113 -12.12 -16.89 -17.91
C GLN A 113 -12.58 -15.50 -18.39
N ALA A 114 -11.62 -14.60 -18.61
CA ALA A 114 -11.92 -13.28 -19.15
C ALA A 114 -12.49 -13.37 -20.58
N PRO A 115 -13.57 -12.64 -20.91
CA PRO A 115 -14.26 -11.63 -20.09
C PRO A 115 -15.20 -12.27 -19.05
N HIS A 116 -14.99 -11.95 -17.77
CA HIS A 116 -15.69 -12.62 -16.66
C HIS A 116 -17.18 -12.30 -16.56
N VAL A 117 -17.62 -11.15 -17.08
CA VAL A 117 -19.03 -10.76 -17.10
C VAL A 117 -19.38 -10.15 -18.45
N GLU A 118 -20.45 -10.66 -19.06
CA GLU A 118 -21.04 -10.15 -20.29
C GLU A 118 -22.54 -9.88 -20.10
N LEU A 119 -23.02 -8.79 -20.67
CA LEU A 119 -24.38 -8.29 -20.52
C LEU A 119 -25.12 -8.28 -21.86
N ARG A 120 -26.33 -8.87 -21.86
CA ARG A 120 -27.35 -8.75 -22.91
C ARG A 120 -28.71 -8.38 -22.31
N TRP A 121 -29.57 -7.70 -23.04
CA TRP A 121 -30.96 -7.46 -22.61
C TRP A 121 -31.91 -7.36 -23.81
N LYS A 122 -33.21 -7.52 -23.53
CA LYS A 122 -34.28 -7.33 -24.50
C LYS A 122 -35.57 -6.88 -23.78
N PRO A 123 -36.40 -6.02 -24.40
CA PRO A 123 -37.79 -5.86 -23.98
C PRO A 123 -38.53 -7.20 -24.07
N GLN A 124 -39.59 -7.36 -23.29
CA GLN A 124 -40.35 -8.61 -23.14
C GLN A 124 -39.64 -9.64 -22.25
N LEU A 125 -40.43 -10.59 -21.76
CA LEU A 125 -39.96 -11.67 -20.92
C LEU A 125 -39.17 -12.69 -21.77
N HIS A 126 -37.91 -12.95 -21.40
CA HIS A 126 -37.01 -13.85 -22.12
C HIS A 126 -36.25 -14.74 -21.13
N VAL A 127 -36.95 -15.68 -20.49
CA VAL A 127 -36.43 -16.52 -19.41
C VAL A 127 -36.54 -18.02 -19.74
N ALA A 128 -35.64 -18.84 -19.20
CA ALA A 128 -35.64 -20.27 -19.43
C ALA A 128 -36.91 -20.96 -18.90
N TYR A 129 -37.44 -21.90 -19.67
CA TYR A 129 -38.65 -22.67 -19.37
C TYR A 129 -38.39 -24.17 -19.61
N GLY A 130 -38.95 -25.03 -18.74
CA GLY A 130 -38.75 -26.48 -18.83
C GLY A 130 -39.42 -27.24 -17.69
N ALA A 131 -39.67 -28.53 -17.93
CA ALA A 131 -40.36 -29.42 -16.99
C ALA A 131 -39.47 -29.91 -15.83
N SER A 132 -38.14 -29.82 -15.97
CA SER A 132 -37.17 -30.07 -14.91
C SER A 132 -36.15 -28.95 -14.78
N GLU A 133 -35.40 -28.92 -13.66
CA GLU A 133 -34.33 -27.94 -13.46
C GLU A 133 -33.18 -28.10 -14.46
N ASN A 134 -32.89 -29.34 -14.85
CA ASN A 134 -31.90 -29.61 -15.89
C ASN A 134 -32.35 -29.10 -17.25
N ASP A 135 -33.64 -29.20 -17.59
CA ASP A 135 -34.17 -28.68 -18.87
C ASP A 135 -34.03 -27.16 -18.92
N ARG A 136 -34.40 -26.47 -17.83
CA ARG A 136 -34.24 -25.03 -17.71
C ARG A 136 -32.78 -24.62 -17.83
N ALA A 137 -31.88 -25.27 -17.09
CA ALA A 137 -30.45 -24.97 -17.15
C ALA A 137 -29.84 -25.27 -18.54
N GLY A 138 -30.25 -26.35 -19.20
CA GLY A 138 -29.76 -26.74 -20.53
C GLY A 138 -30.24 -25.83 -21.67
N SER A 139 -31.40 -25.19 -21.52
CA SER A 139 -31.93 -24.25 -22.52
C SER A 139 -31.30 -22.85 -22.49
N ALA A 140 -30.57 -22.51 -21.42
CA ALA A 140 -30.09 -21.15 -21.18
C ALA A 140 -29.10 -20.65 -22.24
N ASP A 141 -28.21 -21.51 -22.75
CA ASP A 141 -27.23 -21.14 -23.79
C ASP A 141 -27.92 -20.76 -25.10
N GLY A 142 -28.95 -21.51 -25.51
CA GLY A 142 -29.73 -21.19 -26.71
C GLY A 142 -30.43 -19.84 -26.59
N LEU A 143 -31.05 -19.57 -25.43
CA LEU A 143 -31.71 -18.28 -25.17
C LEU A 143 -30.72 -17.11 -25.12
N TRP A 144 -29.52 -17.32 -24.59
CA TRP A 144 -28.47 -16.32 -24.61
C TRP A 144 -28.04 -15.98 -26.04
N ASP A 145 -27.84 -16.99 -26.90
CA ASP A 145 -27.41 -16.81 -28.29
C ASP A 145 -28.46 -16.10 -29.16
N GLU A 146 -29.75 -16.23 -28.82
CA GLU A 146 -30.85 -15.50 -29.46
C GLU A 146 -30.91 -14.01 -29.08
N LEU A 147 -30.27 -13.59 -27.97
CA LEU A 147 -30.28 -12.20 -27.54
C LEU A 147 -29.38 -11.33 -28.44
N PRO A 148 -29.83 -10.11 -28.80
CA PRO A 148 -28.99 -9.18 -29.54
C PRO A 148 -27.77 -8.78 -28.69
N ARG A 149 -26.61 -8.65 -29.34
CA ARG A 149 -25.42 -8.12 -28.68
C ARG A 149 -25.66 -6.65 -28.30
N SER A 150 -25.59 -6.34 -27.02
CA SER A 150 -26.01 -5.04 -26.47
C SER A 150 -25.24 -3.81 -26.98
N ASN A 151 -24.06 -3.97 -27.59
CA ASN A 151 -23.31 -2.90 -28.24
C ASN A 151 -23.28 -3.03 -29.78
N GLY A 152 -24.26 -3.74 -30.36
CA GLY A 152 -24.39 -3.98 -31.81
C GLY A 152 -23.42 -5.01 -32.38
N ARG A 153 -22.13 -4.93 -32.04
CA ARG A 153 -21.08 -5.87 -32.51
C ARG A 153 -20.51 -6.77 -31.41
N THR A 154 -20.44 -6.27 -30.18
CA THR A 154 -19.84 -6.96 -29.03
C THR A 154 -20.78 -6.90 -27.84
N ASP A 155 -20.58 -7.80 -26.88
CA ASP A 155 -21.28 -7.72 -25.61
C ASP A 155 -20.72 -6.62 -24.72
N ILE A 156 -21.57 -6.11 -23.82
CA ILE A 156 -21.15 -5.12 -22.83
C ILE A 156 -20.46 -5.85 -21.69
N ARG A 157 -19.26 -5.41 -21.34
CA ARG A 157 -18.42 -6.02 -20.30
C ARG A 157 -18.65 -5.35 -18.95
N ALA A 158 -18.15 -5.98 -17.88
CA ALA A 158 -18.24 -5.51 -16.50
C ALA A 158 -18.04 -3.98 -16.33
N ASN A 159 -16.99 -3.40 -16.93
CA ASN A 159 -16.62 -2.00 -16.73
C ASN A 159 -17.67 -0.96 -17.21
N LYS A 160 -18.61 -1.39 -18.05
CA LYS A 160 -19.70 -0.55 -18.57
C LYS A 160 -21.07 -0.92 -17.99
N LEU A 161 -21.17 -2.02 -17.25
CA LEU A 161 -22.40 -2.60 -16.73
C LEU A 161 -23.25 -1.59 -15.94
N ALA A 162 -22.67 -0.95 -14.92
CA ALA A 162 -23.35 0.06 -14.09
C ALA A 162 -23.86 1.24 -14.92
N ARG A 163 -23.00 1.82 -15.77
CA ARG A 163 -23.34 2.97 -16.62
C ARG A 163 -24.46 2.65 -17.59
N THR A 164 -24.47 1.44 -18.15
CA THR A 164 -25.45 1.02 -19.16
C THR A 164 -26.82 0.75 -18.54
N LEU A 165 -26.89 0.03 -17.41
CA LEU A 165 -28.17 -0.35 -16.81
C LEU A 165 -28.76 0.74 -15.91
N TYR A 166 -27.92 1.48 -15.19
CA TYR A 166 -28.34 2.34 -14.08
C TYR A 166 -27.82 3.79 -14.15
N GLY A 167 -26.98 4.11 -15.14
CA GLY A 167 -26.42 5.45 -15.31
C GLY A 167 -25.24 5.73 -14.37
N GLN A 168 -25.06 6.99 -13.96
CA GLN A 168 -23.95 7.42 -13.10
C GLN A 168 -24.25 7.37 -11.60
N THR A 169 -25.42 6.91 -11.19
CA THR A 169 -25.85 6.86 -9.78
C THR A 169 -25.68 5.46 -9.19
N VAL A 170 -25.26 5.37 -7.93
CA VAL A 170 -25.16 4.09 -7.20
C VAL A 170 -26.56 3.48 -7.05
N ARG A 171 -26.76 2.27 -7.59
CA ARG A 171 -28.06 1.56 -7.54
C ARG A 171 -28.13 0.51 -6.43
N CYS A 172 -27.01 -0.15 -6.16
CA CYS A 172 -26.90 -1.22 -5.18
C CYS A 172 -25.62 -1.07 -4.38
N VAL A 173 -25.73 -1.34 -3.08
CA VAL A 173 -24.59 -1.47 -2.19
C VAL A 173 -24.80 -2.73 -1.38
N SER A 174 -23.84 -3.65 -1.44
CA SER A 174 -23.87 -4.89 -0.70
C SER A 174 -22.82 -4.93 0.40
N PHE A 175 -23.07 -5.73 1.42
CA PHE A 175 -22.14 -6.04 2.48
C PHE A 175 -22.04 -7.55 2.62
N LEU A 176 -21.33 -8.18 1.67
CA LEU A 176 -21.18 -9.64 1.58
C LEU A 176 -20.10 -10.17 2.54
N SER A 177 -20.21 -11.41 3.01
CA SER A 177 -19.18 -12.08 3.82
C SER A 177 -17.93 -12.47 2.99
N THR A 178 -16.82 -12.76 3.67
CA THR A 178 -15.48 -12.94 3.06
C THR A 178 -15.33 -14.12 2.10
N SER A 179 -16.23 -15.11 2.14
CA SER A 179 -16.17 -16.29 1.27
C SER A 179 -16.54 -16.02 -0.19
N VAL A 180 -17.05 -14.82 -0.51
CA VAL A 180 -17.42 -14.39 -1.88
C VAL A 180 -16.71 -13.06 -2.24
N ARG A 181 -15.61 -12.71 -1.53
CA ARG A 181 -14.95 -11.39 -1.65
C ARG A 181 -13.64 -11.43 -2.42
N ALA A 182 -13.43 -10.39 -3.24
CA ALA A 182 -12.09 -9.95 -3.67
C ALA A 182 -11.49 -8.78 -2.83
N SER A 183 -12.23 -8.15 -1.90
CA SER A 183 -11.73 -7.02 -1.10
C SER A 183 -12.41 -6.81 0.25
N PRO A 184 -11.68 -6.49 1.34
CA PRO A 184 -12.25 -6.23 2.66
C PRO A 184 -12.79 -4.80 2.80
N THR A 185 -13.95 -4.46 2.21
CA THR A 185 -14.64 -3.19 2.55
C THR A 185 -15.18 -3.26 3.99
N ALA A 186 -15.04 -2.17 4.75
CA ALA A 186 -15.56 -2.09 6.11
C ALA A 186 -17.09 -2.17 6.12
N ASN A 187 -17.64 -3.12 6.89
CA ASN A 187 -19.09 -3.27 7.05
C ASN A 187 -19.48 -2.68 8.41
N LEU A 188 -20.21 -1.56 8.39
CA LEU A 188 -20.70 -0.84 9.57
C LEU A 188 -21.63 -1.69 10.46
N LEU A 189 -22.20 -2.77 9.93
CA LEU A 189 -23.10 -3.69 10.64
C LEU A 189 -22.41 -5.01 11.06
N ALA A 190 -21.20 -5.28 10.56
CA ALA A 190 -20.43 -6.47 10.92
C ALA A 190 -19.50 -6.26 12.13
N GLN A 191 -19.27 -5.03 12.57
CA GLN A 191 -18.46 -4.72 13.74
C GLN A 191 -19.15 -3.61 14.55
N PRO A 192 -19.09 -3.65 15.89
CA PRO A 192 -19.56 -2.55 16.72
C PRO A 192 -18.95 -1.22 16.29
N LEU A 193 -19.77 -0.17 16.20
CA LEU A 193 -19.32 1.12 15.65
C LEU A 193 -18.10 1.69 16.38
N ASN A 194 -17.95 1.43 17.68
CA ASN A 194 -16.81 1.87 18.52
C ASN A 194 -15.49 1.11 18.27
N GLU A 195 -15.53 -0.01 17.55
CA GLU A 195 -14.32 -0.76 17.13
C GLU A 195 -13.82 -0.31 15.76
N LEU A 196 -14.61 0.50 15.04
CA LEU A 196 -14.23 1.07 13.75
C LEU A 196 -13.50 2.40 13.94
N THR A 197 -12.40 2.57 13.21
CA THR A 197 -11.70 3.87 13.16
C THR A 197 -12.49 4.85 12.29
N PRO A 198 -12.33 6.17 12.50
CA PRO A 198 -13.01 7.19 11.70
C PRO A 198 -12.80 7.06 10.18
N GLU A 199 -11.64 6.57 9.75
CA GLU A 199 -11.29 6.35 8.35
C GLU A 199 -12.07 5.15 7.78
N ARG A 200 -12.19 4.05 8.54
CA ARG A 200 -12.99 2.89 8.11
C ARG A 200 -14.49 3.22 8.03
N ILE A 201 -14.97 4.14 8.87
CA ILE A 201 -16.33 4.67 8.78
C ILE A 201 -16.49 5.51 7.51
N PHE A 202 -15.50 6.35 7.17
CA PHE A 202 -15.47 7.07 5.90
C PHE A 202 -15.51 6.11 4.71
N ASP A 203 -14.69 5.06 4.67
CA ASP A 203 -14.67 4.11 3.56
C ASP A 203 -16.05 3.45 3.34
N ALA A 204 -16.74 3.09 4.42
CA ALA A 204 -18.07 2.51 4.36
C ALA A 204 -19.13 3.51 3.86
N ILE A 205 -19.08 4.76 4.33
CA ILE A 205 -19.98 5.84 3.85
C ILE A 205 -19.65 6.22 2.40
N GLY A 206 -18.36 6.23 2.03
CA GLY A 206 -17.88 6.51 0.70
C GLY A 206 -18.40 5.51 -0.32
N ALA A 207 -18.39 4.22 0.02
CA ALA A 207 -19.01 3.17 -0.79
C ALA A 207 -20.53 3.35 -0.94
N LEU A 208 -21.23 3.79 0.12
CA LEU A 208 -22.68 4.04 0.08
C LEU A 208 -23.07 5.29 -0.74
N THR A 209 -22.15 6.25 -0.84
CA THR A 209 -22.42 7.57 -1.44
C THR A 209 -21.79 7.75 -2.82
N GLY A 210 -20.92 6.84 -3.26
CA GLY A 210 -20.19 6.89 -4.53
C GLY A 210 -18.89 7.71 -4.49
N LEU A 211 -18.48 8.21 -3.31
CA LEU A 211 -17.29 9.06 -3.16
C LEU A 211 -15.98 8.32 -3.41
N THR A 212 -15.95 7.00 -3.24
CA THR A 212 -14.74 6.18 -3.46
C THR A 212 -14.23 6.36 -4.90
N ARG A 213 -15.13 6.36 -5.88
CA ARG A 213 -14.77 6.56 -7.28
C ARG A 213 -14.21 7.95 -7.54
N GLU A 214 -14.79 8.98 -6.94
CA GLU A 214 -14.31 10.35 -7.12
C GLU A 214 -12.91 10.55 -6.51
N ILE A 215 -12.60 9.85 -5.41
CA ILE A 215 -11.25 9.81 -4.81
C ILE A 215 -10.25 9.08 -5.72
N ASP A 216 -10.66 7.97 -6.35
CA ASP A 216 -9.82 7.26 -7.31
C ASP A 216 -9.50 8.14 -8.54
N ASP A 217 -10.47 8.93 -9.02
CA ASP A 217 -10.28 9.88 -10.12
C ASP A 217 -9.29 11.02 -9.73
N GLU A 218 -9.32 11.52 -8.49
CA GLU A 218 -8.31 12.47 -7.98
C GLU A 218 -6.93 11.83 -7.93
N GLN A 219 -6.84 10.59 -7.45
CA GLN A 219 -5.59 9.87 -7.38
C GLN A 219 -4.97 9.69 -8.78
N ALA A 220 -5.80 9.35 -9.79
CA ALA A 220 -5.35 9.27 -11.18
C ALA A 220 -4.83 10.62 -11.70
N ALA A 221 -5.53 11.73 -11.41
CA ALA A 221 -5.09 13.07 -11.80
C ALA A 221 -3.74 13.45 -11.16
N ARG A 222 -3.55 13.10 -9.88
CA ARG A 222 -2.30 13.32 -9.15
C ARG A 222 -1.16 12.43 -9.65
N GLN A 223 -1.45 11.19 -10.03
CA GLN A 223 -0.45 10.31 -10.66
C GLN A 223 -0.01 10.87 -12.02
N ASN A 224 -0.94 11.41 -12.81
CA ASN A 224 -0.61 12.08 -14.07
C ASN A 224 0.30 13.30 -13.84
N GLN A 225 -0.01 14.14 -12.84
CA GLN A 225 0.84 15.26 -12.42
C GLN A 225 2.26 14.80 -12.07
N TYR A 226 2.40 13.70 -11.32
CA TYR A 226 3.71 13.15 -10.95
C TYR A 226 4.50 12.65 -12.18
N GLN A 227 3.85 11.97 -13.12
CA GLN A 227 4.49 11.52 -14.36
C GLN A 227 4.95 12.70 -15.22
N ALA A 228 4.12 13.75 -15.32
CA ALA A 228 4.51 14.98 -16.01
C ALA A 228 5.72 15.67 -15.34
N ALA A 229 5.80 15.62 -14.01
CA ALA A 229 6.94 16.20 -13.27
C ALA A 229 8.23 15.42 -13.50
N LEU A 230 8.18 14.09 -13.54
CA LEU A 230 9.31 13.24 -13.91
C LEU A 230 9.77 13.54 -15.34
N ALA A 231 8.84 13.60 -16.30
CA ALA A 231 9.16 13.89 -17.69
C ALA A 231 9.81 15.27 -17.87
N ALA A 232 9.30 16.30 -17.19
CA ALA A 232 9.89 17.64 -17.22
C ALA A 232 11.29 17.66 -16.60
N ASN A 233 11.52 16.96 -15.48
CA ASN A 233 12.84 16.89 -14.87
C ASN A 233 13.84 16.12 -15.75
N THR A 234 13.43 15.02 -16.38
CA THR A 234 14.27 14.29 -17.34
C THR A 234 14.62 15.16 -18.54
N ALA A 235 13.65 15.87 -19.14
CA ALA A 235 13.90 16.79 -20.25
C ALA A 235 14.86 17.92 -19.86
N LYS A 236 14.75 18.44 -18.62
CA LYS A 236 15.65 19.45 -18.09
C LYS A 236 17.08 18.93 -17.91
N GLU A 237 17.25 17.77 -17.29
CA GLU A 237 18.58 17.15 -17.12
C GLU A 237 19.24 16.83 -18.47
N GLU A 238 18.46 16.36 -19.44
CA GLU A 238 18.94 16.10 -20.81
C GLU A 238 19.38 17.40 -21.50
N TYR A 239 18.60 18.47 -21.37
CA TYR A 239 18.95 19.80 -21.89
C TYR A 239 20.23 20.33 -21.23
N GLU A 240 20.34 20.33 -19.90
CA GLU A 240 21.51 20.83 -19.18
C GLU A 240 22.80 20.07 -19.55
N ARG A 241 22.74 18.72 -19.59
CA ARG A 241 23.89 17.90 -20.02
C ARG A 241 24.27 18.11 -21.48
N TRP A 242 23.31 18.43 -22.34
CA TRP A 242 23.59 18.77 -23.73
C TRP A 242 24.19 20.18 -23.84
N ASP A 243 23.62 21.17 -23.15
CA ASP A 243 24.05 22.57 -23.18
C ASP A 243 25.47 22.75 -22.64
N GLU A 244 25.83 22.06 -21.56
CA GLU A 244 27.21 22.03 -21.03
C GLU A 244 28.21 21.51 -22.08
N ARG A 245 27.86 20.43 -22.79
CA ARG A 245 28.74 19.85 -23.83
C ARG A 245 28.85 20.74 -25.06
N VAL A 246 27.74 21.35 -25.48
CA VAL A 246 27.68 22.21 -26.66
C VAL A 246 28.38 23.54 -26.40
N THR A 247 28.25 24.13 -25.21
CA THR A 247 28.92 25.38 -24.84
C THR A 247 30.44 25.29 -25.04
N VAL A 248 31.06 24.16 -24.66
CA VAL A 248 32.49 23.92 -24.90
C VAL A 248 32.81 23.94 -26.40
N THR A 249 31.95 23.34 -27.22
CA THR A 249 32.13 23.29 -28.68
C THR A 249 31.94 24.66 -29.32
N GLU A 250 30.90 25.41 -28.95
CA GLU A 250 30.65 26.78 -29.41
C GLU A 250 31.77 27.75 -29.01
N ASP A 251 32.30 27.63 -27.79
CA ASP A 251 33.44 28.43 -27.33
C ASP A 251 34.71 28.13 -28.13
N MET A 252 34.96 26.86 -28.47
CA MET A 252 36.06 26.46 -29.36
C MET A 252 35.91 27.03 -30.78
N ILE A 253 34.69 27.01 -31.33
CA ILE A 253 34.40 27.59 -32.65
C ILE A 253 34.58 29.11 -32.63
N ARG A 254 34.05 29.80 -31.59
CA ARG A 254 34.23 31.25 -31.40
C ARG A 254 35.70 31.64 -31.26
N ALA A 255 36.50 30.82 -30.57
CA ALA A 255 37.94 31.04 -30.45
C ALA A 255 38.65 30.96 -31.83
N ARG A 256 38.28 29.98 -32.67
CA ARG A 256 38.80 29.87 -34.05
C ARG A 256 38.36 31.02 -34.95
N GLU A 257 37.13 31.50 -34.83
CA GLU A 257 36.63 32.65 -35.58
C GLU A 257 37.35 33.96 -35.19
N ALA A 258 37.57 34.16 -33.89
CA ALA A 258 38.43 35.24 -33.38
C ALA A 258 39.85 35.11 -33.92
N ALA A 259 40.42 33.89 -33.96
CA ALA A 259 41.74 33.64 -34.53
C ALA A 259 41.80 33.99 -36.03
N ARG A 260 40.76 33.70 -36.82
CA ARG A 260 40.70 34.10 -38.25
C ARG A 260 40.75 35.62 -38.44
N THR A 261 40.11 36.38 -37.56
CA THR A 261 40.18 37.85 -37.58
C THR A 261 41.59 38.34 -37.26
N VAL A 262 42.21 37.77 -36.21
CA VAL A 262 43.57 38.11 -35.80
C VAL A 262 44.61 37.70 -36.87
N LYS A 263 44.37 36.63 -37.64
CA LYS A 263 45.23 36.19 -38.77
C LYS A 263 45.34 37.28 -39.84
N ALA A 264 44.23 37.93 -40.20
CA ALA A 264 44.23 39.02 -41.16
C ALA A 264 45.05 40.22 -40.65
N ASP A 265 44.79 40.62 -39.40
CA ASP A 265 45.52 41.71 -38.76
C ASP A 265 47.03 41.44 -38.65
N ALA A 266 47.42 40.20 -38.33
CA ALA A 266 48.82 39.78 -38.22
C ALA A 266 49.55 39.74 -39.57
N LEU A 267 48.84 39.44 -40.66
CA LEU A 267 49.40 39.50 -42.02
C LEU A 267 49.63 40.93 -42.49
N ASP A 268 48.66 41.82 -42.25
CA ASP A 268 48.75 43.24 -42.62
C ASP A 268 49.81 43.99 -41.81
N SER A 269 49.92 43.67 -40.51
CA SER A 269 50.98 44.21 -39.67
C SER A 269 52.36 43.72 -40.13
N TRP A 270 52.49 42.45 -40.49
CA TRP A 270 53.75 41.88 -40.97
C TRP A 270 54.22 42.56 -42.26
N ARG A 271 53.27 42.84 -43.17
CA ARG A 271 53.54 43.57 -44.40
C ARG A 271 53.97 45.02 -44.13
N SER A 272 53.25 45.72 -43.27
CA SER A 272 53.57 47.11 -42.88
C SER A 272 54.91 47.21 -42.16
N ARG A 273 55.21 46.22 -41.31
CA ARG A 273 56.50 46.03 -40.65
C ARG A 273 57.63 45.87 -41.67
N CYS A 274 57.49 44.99 -42.67
CA CYS A 274 58.50 44.78 -43.69
C CYS A 274 58.84 46.07 -44.46
N ALA A 275 57.84 46.90 -44.79
CA ALA A 275 58.07 48.20 -45.40
C ALA A 275 58.82 49.16 -44.46
N ARG A 276 58.37 49.28 -43.20
CA ARG A 276 59.00 50.15 -42.21
C ARG A 276 60.43 49.74 -41.88
N TYR A 277 60.67 48.44 -41.75
CA TYR A 277 61.99 47.87 -41.42
C TYR A 277 63.04 48.13 -42.51
N LEU A 278 62.60 48.21 -43.76
CA LEU A 278 63.43 48.58 -44.91
C LEU A 278 63.71 50.10 -44.92
N VAL A 279 62.70 50.93 -44.66
CA VAL A 279 62.84 52.40 -44.67
C VAL A 279 63.69 52.91 -43.50
N ASP A 280 63.36 52.49 -42.29
CA ASP A 280 64.05 52.92 -41.08
C ASP A 280 65.47 52.31 -41.02
N GLY A 281 65.68 51.10 -41.55
CA GLY A 281 67.02 50.50 -41.61
C GLY A 281 68.03 51.38 -42.37
N VAL A 282 67.58 52.07 -43.41
CA VAL A 282 68.41 53.01 -44.18
C VAL A 282 68.70 54.29 -43.38
N ALA A 283 67.75 54.78 -42.59
CA ALA A 283 67.95 55.94 -41.71
C ALA A 283 68.82 55.62 -40.47
N THR A 284 68.62 54.47 -39.85
CA THR A 284 69.34 54.01 -38.65
C THR A 284 70.81 53.71 -38.92
N ASP A 285 71.23 53.27 -40.12
CA ASP A 285 72.68 53.14 -40.45
C ASP A 285 73.43 54.48 -40.30
N ALA A 286 72.74 55.61 -40.55
CA ALA A 286 73.33 56.93 -40.40
C ALA A 286 73.46 57.36 -38.93
N GLU A 287 72.47 57.04 -38.08
CA GLU A 287 72.42 57.41 -36.67
C GLU A 287 73.29 56.53 -35.77
N LEU A 288 73.34 55.21 -36.01
CA LEU A 288 74.16 54.27 -35.23
C LEU A 288 75.64 54.65 -35.24
N ARG A 289 76.12 55.26 -36.34
CA ARG A 289 77.49 55.79 -36.43
C ARG A 289 77.78 56.90 -35.42
N HIS A 290 76.77 57.67 -35.03
CA HIS A 290 76.88 58.78 -34.08
C HIS A 290 76.82 58.31 -32.61
N ASP A 291 75.91 57.38 -32.31
CA ASP A 291 75.65 56.89 -30.94
C ASP A 291 76.80 56.06 -30.34
N ILE A 292 77.48 55.25 -31.17
CA ILE A 292 78.60 54.40 -30.73
C ILE A 292 79.66 55.25 -30.00
N THR A 293 79.91 56.47 -30.47
CA THR A 293 80.88 57.39 -29.88
C THR A 293 80.47 57.96 -28.52
N GLN A 294 79.17 58.11 -28.24
CA GLN A 294 78.69 58.68 -26.97
C GLN A 294 78.64 57.64 -25.83
N LEU A 295 78.33 56.38 -26.16
CA LEU A 295 78.16 55.31 -25.17
C LEU A 295 79.49 54.90 -24.51
N GLU A 296 80.62 55.01 -25.22
CA GLU A 296 81.96 54.74 -24.67
C GLU A 296 82.32 55.63 -23.48
N ALA A 297 81.85 56.89 -23.48
CA ALA A 297 82.11 57.83 -22.40
C ALA A 297 81.32 57.47 -21.12
N LYS A 298 80.04 57.10 -21.27
CA LYS A 298 79.12 56.82 -20.16
C LYS A 298 79.40 55.50 -19.43
N ARG A 299 80.01 54.53 -20.11
CA ARG A 299 80.44 53.24 -19.53
C ARG A 299 81.40 53.41 -18.35
N LYS A 300 82.32 54.38 -18.44
CA LYS A 300 83.34 54.61 -17.41
C LYS A 300 82.76 55.17 -16.10
N GLU A 301 81.64 55.90 -16.17
CA GLU A 301 81.00 56.52 -15.01
C GLU A 301 80.14 55.52 -14.21
N LEU A 302 79.39 54.64 -14.90
CA LEU A 302 78.49 53.68 -14.26
C LEU A 302 79.23 52.57 -13.50
N GLN A 303 80.43 52.18 -13.96
CA GLN A 303 81.23 51.15 -13.30
C GLN A 303 81.65 51.58 -11.89
N ALA A 304 81.97 52.85 -11.68
CA ALA A 304 82.38 53.38 -10.38
C ALA A 304 81.22 53.44 -9.35
N ALA A 305 79.96 53.55 -9.81
CA ALA A 305 78.78 53.63 -8.96
C ALA A 305 78.29 52.25 -8.46
N ILE A 306 78.50 51.19 -9.24
CA ILE A 306 78.10 49.82 -8.88
C ILE A 306 78.96 49.28 -7.75
N ASP A 307 80.28 49.50 -7.82
CA ASP A 307 81.23 49.02 -6.82
C ASP A 307 80.89 49.55 -5.41
N ALA A 308 80.32 50.75 -5.30
CA ALA A 308 79.85 51.33 -4.04
C ALA A 308 78.51 50.73 -3.54
N ALA A 309 77.59 50.37 -4.44
CA ALA A 309 76.32 49.75 -4.08
C ALA A 309 76.48 48.27 -3.66
N ASP A 310 77.50 47.60 -4.20
CA ASP A 310 77.77 46.18 -3.95
C ASP A 310 78.16 45.90 -2.48
N VAL A 311 78.98 46.80 -1.90
CA VAL A 311 79.37 46.77 -0.48
C VAL A 311 78.15 46.86 0.45
N LYS A 312 77.08 47.54 0.03
CA LYS A 312 75.88 47.80 0.85
C LYS A 312 74.88 46.62 0.85
N VAL A 313 74.80 45.86 -0.23
CA VAL A 313 73.93 44.65 -0.35
C VAL A 313 74.52 43.46 0.41
N GLY A 314 75.86 43.34 0.43
CA GLY A 314 76.56 42.27 1.16
C GLY A 314 76.32 42.29 2.67
N GLN A 315 76.18 43.48 3.27
CA GLN A 315 75.98 43.63 4.72
C GLN A 315 74.56 43.28 5.21
N LEU A 316 73.54 43.29 4.34
CA LEU A 316 72.14 43.04 4.71
C LEU A 316 71.66 41.60 4.45
N THR A 317 72.36 40.87 3.58
CA THR A 317 71.93 39.56 3.04
C THR A 317 72.45 38.37 3.85
N ASP A 318 73.55 38.51 4.59
CA ASP A 318 74.22 37.37 5.26
C ASP A 318 73.97 37.34 6.78
N ASP A 319 72.69 37.20 7.17
CA ASP A 319 72.26 37.11 8.56
C ASP A 319 71.48 35.81 8.82
N LYS A 320 72.22 34.70 8.77
CA LYS A 320 71.72 33.33 8.95
C LYS A 320 71.00 33.12 10.28
N ALA A 321 71.27 33.96 11.28
CA ALA A 321 70.63 33.90 12.59
C ALA A 321 69.13 34.27 12.54
N PHE A 322 68.73 35.19 11.64
CA PHE A 322 67.34 35.60 11.49
C PHE A 322 66.47 34.52 10.81
N ASP A 323 66.98 33.91 9.74
CA ASP A 323 66.23 32.91 8.96
C ASP A 323 65.96 31.62 9.73
N GLU A 324 66.93 31.16 10.54
CA GLU A 324 66.77 29.99 11.42
C GLU A 324 65.73 30.25 12.52
N SER A 325 65.79 31.42 13.15
CA SER A 325 64.83 31.86 14.17
C SER A 325 63.39 31.94 13.63
N TYR A 326 63.20 32.43 12.40
CA TYR A 326 61.88 32.49 11.76
C TYR A 326 61.30 31.09 11.51
N ARG A 327 62.09 30.16 10.96
CA ARG A 327 61.63 28.78 10.67
C ARG A 327 61.24 28.02 11.94
N GLN A 328 62.01 28.18 13.01
CA GLN A 328 61.72 27.54 14.29
C GLN A 328 60.40 28.00 14.89
N ARG A 329 60.10 29.31 14.84
CA ARG A 329 58.83 29.88 15.36
C ARG A 329 57.60 29.46 14.54
N VAL A 330 57.73 29.36 13.21
CA VAL A 330 56.64 28.87 12.34
C VAL A 330 56.33 27.39 12.61
N LYS A 331 57.38 26.56 12.66
CA LYS A 331 57.23 25.11 12.92
C LYS A 331 56.58 24.86 14.29
N ALA A 332 57.06 25.54 15.33
CA ALA A 332 56.53 25.40 16.68
C ALA A 332 55.04 25.79 16.80
N TYR A 333 54.56 26.78 16.03
CA TYR A 333 53.14 27.12 16.01
C TYR A 333 52.30 26.04 15.30
N ASN A 334 52.72 25.61 14.10
CA ASN A 334 51.96 24.62 13.32
C ASN A 334 51.86 23.26 14.03
N ASP A 335 52.93 22.82 14.69
CA ASP A 335 52.95 21.54 15.41
C ASP A 335 51.92 21.55 16.57
N ILE A 336 51.89 22.63 17.37
CA ILE A 336 50.95 22.77 18.51
C ILE A 336 49.51 23.02 18.02
N ASP A 337 49.31 23.79 16.95
CA ASP A 337 47.98 24.06 16.38
C ASP A 337 47.33 22.78 15.81
N ALA A 338 48.11 21.92 15.16
CA ALA A 338 47.65 20.63 14.67
C ALA A 338 47.23 19.69 15.82
N GLU A 339 48.00 19.66 16.91
CA GLU A 339 47.73 18.84 18.10
C GLU A 339 46.44 19.28 18.81
N VAL A 340 46.27 20.58 19.05
CA VAL A 340 45.04 21.16 19.63
C VAL A 340 43.80 20.86 18.77
N ASN A 341 43.90 20.96 17.45
CA ASN A 341 42.79 20.67 16.54
C ASN A 341 42.43 19.16 16.52
N SER A 342 43.41 18.27 16.63
CA SER A 342 43.17 16.82 16.71
C SER A 342 42.41 16.45 17.99
N LEU A 343 42.85 16.97 19.15
CA LEU A 343 42.21 16.72 20.45
C LEU A 343 40.76 17.24 20.49
N ARG A 344 40.49 18.43 19.96
CA ARG A 344 39.12 18.98 19.85
C ARG A 344 38.19 18.14 18.99
N LYS A 345 38.72 17.55 17.91
CA LYS A 345 37.96 16.66 17.02
C LYS A 345 37.58 15.36 17.73
N GLU A 346 38.50 14.77 18.48
CA GLU A 346 38.24 13.57 19.29
C GLU A 346 37.22 13.85 20.41
N GLN A 347 37.35 14.98 21.11
CA GLN A 347 36.41 15.41 22.15
C GLN A 347 34.98 15.53 21.61
N THR A 348 34.80 16.17 20.45
CA THR A 348 33.49 16.32 19.80
C THR A 348 32.86 14.96 19.49
N GLY A 349 33.67 14.00 19.01
CA GLY A 349 33.22 12.64 18.72
C GLY A 349 32.77 11.86 19.96
N TYR A 350 33.50 11.98 21.07
CA TYR A 350 33.13 11.33 22.33
C TYR A 350 31.92 11.98 23.02
N VAL A 351 31.77 13.31 22.97
CA VAL A 351 30.57 14.00 23.49
C VAL A 351 29.30 13.52 22.76
N ALA A 352 29.33 13.47 21.42
CA ALA A 352 28.20 12.98 20.63
C ALA A 352 27.83 11.52 20.96
N GLN A 353 28.83 10.65 21.17
CA GLN A 353 28.59 9.26 21.57
C GLN A 353 28.00 9.14 22.99
N VAL A 354 28.45 9.97 23.94
CA VAL A 354 27.90 10.01 25.30
C VAL A 354 26.42 10.42 25.29
N GLU A 355 26.04 11.43 24.51
CA GLU A 355 24.65 11.87 24.38
C GLU A 355 23.73 10.79 23.79
N LEU A 356 24.18 10.12 22.72
CA LEU A 356 23.45 9.03 22.09
C LEU A 356 23.24 7.85 23.06
N LEU A 357 24.31 7.41 23.73
CA LEU A 357 24.26 6.29 24.67
C LEU A 357 23.46 6.62 25.94
N THR A 358 23.50 7.86 26.43
CA THR A 358 22.71 8.30 27.59
C THR A 358 21.22 8.29 27.27
N THR A 359 20.83 8.73 26.06
CA THR A 359 19.43 8.65 25.58
C THR A 359 18.95 7.20 25.49
N ARG A 360 19.79 6.29 24.95
CA ARG A 360 19.48 4.86 24.88
C ARG A 360 19.37 4.20 26.25
N SER A 361 20.27 4.50 27.19
CA SER A 361 20.23 4.02 28.58
C SER A 361 18.93 4.43 29.27
N ARG A 362 18.47 5.69 29.10
CA ARG A 362 17.20 6.16 29.66
C ARG A 362 16.00 5.38 29.13
N ALA A 363 15.92 5.16 27.83
CA ALA A 363 14.83 4.39 27.21
C ALA A 363 14.81 2.91 27.66
N LEU A 364 15.99 2.31 27.84
CA LEU A 364 16.11 0.94 28.36
C LEU A 364 15.72 0.86 29.85
N ARG A 365 16.04 1.88 30.66
CA ARG A 365 15.61 1.93 32.07
C ARG A 365 14.11 2.08 32.25
N GLU A 366 13.43 2.82 31.36
CA GLU A 366 11.96 2.89 31.37
C GLU A 366 11.34 1.51 31.09
N LYS A 367 11.93 0.72 30.19
CA LYS A 367 11.52 -0.67 29.93
C LYS A 367 11.86 -1.61 31.09
N ALA A 368 12.96 -1.36 31.78
CA ALA A 368 13.44 -2.16 32.90
C ALA A 368 12.53 -2.14 34.14
N VAL A 369 11.65 -1.13 34.29
CA VAL A 369 10.70 -1.03 35.41
C VAL A 369 9.83 -2.28 35.55
N VAL A 370 9.44 -2.88 34.42
CA VAL A 370 8.59 -4.09 34.37
C VAL A 370 9.30 -5.33 34.92
N ALA A 371 10.64 -5.33 34.99
CA ALA A 371 11.42 -6.40 35.59
C ALA A 371 11.17 -6.53 37.09
N ASP A 372 10.71 -5.47 37.77
CA ASP A 372 10.41 -5.46 39.20
C ASP A 372 11.58 -6.03 40.04
N GLY A 373 12.82 -5.69 39.66
CA GLY A 373 14.04 -6.14 40.35
C GLY A 373 14.47 -7.60 40.10
N ARG A 374 13.83 -8.34 39.17
CA ARG A 374 14.26 -9.70 38.81
C ARG A 374 15.49 -9.67 37.91
N THR A 375 16.39 -10.63 38.11
CA THR A 375 17.45 -10.92 37.13
C THR A 375 16.86 -11.67 35.93
N VAL A 376 17.59 -11.67 34.80
CA VAL A 376 17.17 -12.40 33.58
C VAL A 376 16.89 -13.88 33.89
N ALA A 377 17.79 -14.52 34.66
CA ALA A 377 17.64 -15.93 35.04
C ALA A 377 16.37 -16.19 35.89
N GLN A 378 16.02 -15.28 36.80
CA GLN A 378 14.81 -15.38 37.62
C GLN A 378 13.55 -15.19 36.78
N ALA A 379 13.53 -14.16 35.92
CA ALA A 379 12.39 -13.90 35.03
C ALA A 379 12.16 -15.03 34.02
N GLU A 380 13.22 -15.61 33.46
CA GLU A 380 13.11 -16.76 32.55
C GLU A 380 12.61 -18.01 33.25
N HIS A 381 12.94 -18.21 34.53
CA HIS A 381 12.38 -19.30 35.32
C HIS A 381 10.88 -19.11 35.55
N GLU A 382 10.44 -17.91 35.94
CA GLU A 382 9.02 -17.58 36.07
C GLU A 382 8.25 -17.77 34.75
N LEU A 383 8.88 -17.45 33.61
CA LEU A 383 8.28 -17.67 32.29
C LEU A 383 8.13 -19.16 31.97
N ARG A 384 9.10 -20.00 32.31
CA ARG A 384 9.00 -21.46 32.16
C ARG A 384 7.84 -22.02 32.99
N ASP A 385 7.69 -21.56 34.24
CA ASP A 385 6.60 -21.99 35.11
C ASP A 385 5.22 -21.55 34.59
N ALA A 386 5.13 -20.31 34.07
CA ALA A 386 3.91 -19.79 33.47
C ALA A 386 3.52 -20.54 32.18
N ASN A 387 4.50 -20.91 31.33
CA ASN A 387 4.25 -21.75 30.16
C ASN A 387 3.74 -23.14 30.57
N ALA A 388 4.37 -23.77 31.57
CA ALA A 388 3.90 -25.05 32.08
C ALA A 388 2.48 -24.97 32.67
N ALA A 389 2.09 -23.84 33.26
CA ALA A 389 0.73 -23.59 33.74
C ALA A 389 -0.28 -23.45 32.60
N VAL A 390 0.07 -22.75 31.52
CA VAL A 390 -0.76 -22.66 30.30
C VAL A 390 -0.99 -24.04 29.70
N ASP A 391 0.07 -24.86 29.57
CA ASP A 391 -0.04 -26.21 29.01
C ASP A 391 -0.96 -27.11 29.86
N ARG A 392 -0.87 -27.03 31.19
CA ARG A 392 -1.78 -27.77 32.10
C ARG A 392 -3.23 -27.31 31.95
N ALA A 393 -3.47 -25.99 31.88
CA ALA A 393 -4.81 -25.44 31.73
C ALA A 393 -5.44 -25.81 30.37
N GLN A 394 -4.66 -25.75 29.29
CA GLN A 394 -5.12 -26.15 27.95
C GLN A 394 -5.42 -27.66 27.86
N ARG A 395 -4.61 -28.51 28.50
CA ARG A 395 -4.92 -29.95 28.60
C ARG A 395 -6.23 -30.20 29.33
N ARG A 396 -6.47 -29.51 30.46
CA ARG A 396 -7.75 -29.59 31.19
C ARG A 396 -8.92 -29.13 30.33
N LYS A 397 -8.76 -28.01 29.60
CA LYS A 397 -9.77 -27.50 28.66
C LYS A 397 -10.13 -28.52 27.58
N GLY A 398 -9.14 -29.18 26.98
CA GLY A 398 -9.40 -30.24 26.00
C GLY A 398 -10.20 -31.41 26.57
N ILE A 399 -9.97 -31.78 27.83
CA ILE A 399 -10.73 -32.83 28.52
C ILE A 399 -12.19 -32.38 28.78
N THR A 400 -12.41 -31.16 29.28
CA THR A 400 -13.76 -30.64 29.58
C THR A 400 -14.58 -30.39 28.31
N GLU A 401 -13.96 -29.89 27.24
CA GLU A 401 -14.61 -29.74 25.94
C GLU A 401 -15.10 -31.07 25.38
N GLN A 402 -14.28 -32.13 25.53
CA GLN A 402 -14.68 -33.47 25.10
C GLN A 402 -15.84 -34.00 25.95
N ALA A 403 -15.83 -33.78 27.27
CA ALA A 403 -16.93 -34.15 28.15
C ALA A 403 -18.25 -33.42 27.79
N VAL A 404 -18.19 -32.14 27.42
CA VAL A 404 -19.37 -31.40 26.90
C VAL A 404 -19.88 -32.01 25.60
N LYS A 405 -19.00 -32.37 24.66
CA LYS A 405 -19.39 -33.02 23.40
C LYS A 405 -20.07 -34.37 23.66
N ASP A 406 -19.51 -35.17 24.55
CA ASP A 406 -20.06 -36.48 24.90
C ASP A 406 -21.43 -36.34 25.60
N ALA A 407 -21.57 -35.39 26.53
CA ALA A 407 -22.85 -35.09 27.18
C ALA A 407 -23.91 -34.57 26.20
N ARG A 408 -23.56 -33.72 25.22
CA ARG A 408 -24.47 -33.29 24.15
C ARG A 408 -24.92 -34.46 23.28
N LYS A 409 -24.00 -35.36 22.95
CA LYS A 409 -24.31 -36.57 22.17
C LYS A 409 -25.27 -37.48 22.93
N ALA A 410 -25.05 -37.68 24.23
CA ALA A 410 -25.92 -38.46 25.09
C ALA A 410 -27.32 -37.84 25.21
N LEU A 411 -27.41 -36.52 25.40
CA LEU A 411 -28.69 -35.80 25.41
C LEU A 411 -29.44 -35.96 24.08
N ALA A 412 -28.76 -35.77 22.95
CA ALA A 412 -29.38 -35.91 21.64
C ALA A 412 -29.87 -37.36 21.37
N ALA A 413 -29.16 -38.37 21.88
CA ALA A 413 -29.59 -39.77 21.80
C ALA A 413 -30.84 -40.03 22.66
N ALA A 414 -30.88 -39.53 23.90
CA ALA A 414 -32.06 -39.62 24.77
C ALA A 414 -33.27 -38.86 24.20
N GLU A 415 -33.05 -37.68 23.61
CA GLU A 415 -34.11 -36.90 22.94
C GLU A 415 -34.65 -37.58 21.69
N ARG A 416 -33.92 -38.52 21.06
CA ARG A 416 -34.40 -39.35 19.94
C ARG A 416 -34.95 -40.71 20.37
N GLY A 417 -34.83 -41.10 21.64
CA GLY A 417 -35.13 -42.45 22.13
C GLY A 417 -34.16 -43.50 21.58
N GLU A 418 -32.92 -43.07 21.27
CA GLU A 418 -31.82 -43.88 20.71
C GLU A 418 -30.71 -44.07 21.75
N ASP A 419 -31.06 -44.03 23.02
CA ASP A 419 -30.17 -44.24 24.16
C ASP A 419 -30.30 -45.65 24.76
N VAL A 420 -31.38 -46.38 24.44
CA VAL A 420 -31.67 -47.73 24.92
C VAL A 420 -32.09 -48.63 23.75
N ALA A 421 -31.61 -49.88 23.72
CA ALA A 421 -31.90 -50.86 22.66
C ALA A 421 -31.58 -50.34 21.24
N VAL A 422 -30.51 -49.54 21.12
CA VAL A 422 -30.16 -48.75 19.93
C VAL A 422 -30.03 -49.61 18.67
N ALA A 423 -29.29 -50.71 18.76
CA ALA A 423 -29.08 -51.60 17.62
C ALA A 423 -30.40 -52.25 17.14
N GLN A 424 -31.27 -52.61 18.09
CA GLN A 424 -32.57 -53.21 17.81
C GLN A 424 -33.53 -52.21 17.17
N VAL A 425 -33.65 -51.01 17.74
CA VAL A 425 -34.52 -49.95 17.20
C VAL A 425 -34.06 -49.48 15.83
N GLN A 426 -32.76 -49.33 15.59
CA GLN A 426 -32.23 -48.95 14.28
C GLN A 426 -32.48 -50.02 13.22
N ALA A 427 -32.21 -51.29 13.53
CA ALA A 427 -32.45 -52.40 12.60
C ALA A 427 -33.95 -52.54 12.26
N LEU A 428 -34.83 -52.43 13.25
CA LEU A 428 -36.29 -52.46 13.03
C LEU A 428 -36.78 -51.28 12.19
N ARG A 429 -36.32 -50.05 12.45
CA ARG A 429 -36.68 -48.89 11.63
C ARG A 429 -36.17 -49.00 10.19
N ALA A 430 -34.95 -49.51 10.00
CA ALA A 430 -34.40 -49.76 8.67
C ALA A 430 -35.21 -50.81 7.88
N ALA A 431 -35.83 -51.75 8.59
CA ALA A 431 -36.74 -52.75 8.03
C ALA A 431 -38.20 -52.27 7.88
N GLY A 432 -38.51 -51.00 8.18
CA GLY A 432 -39.83 -50.40 7.99
C GLY A 432 -40.76 -50.41 9.21
N PHE A 433 -40.31 -50.88 10.38
CA PHE A 433 -41.09 -50.83 11.63
C PHE A 433 -40.95 -49.46 12.30
N THR A 434 -41.76 -48.50 11.88
CA THR A 434 -41.73 -47.11 12.38
C THR A 434 -42.27 -46.96 13.80
N GLU A 435 -43.12 -47.89 14.26
CA GLU A 435 -43.73 -47.91 15.59
C GLU A 435 -42.90 -48.67 16.64
N ALA A 436 -41.75 -49.22 16.26
CA ALA A 436 -40.87 -49.92 17.18
C ALA A 436 -40.27 -48.95 18.21
N VAL A 437 -40.58 -49.20 19.49
CA VAL A 437 -40.15 -48.35 20.61
C VAL A 437 -39.57 -49.17 21.76
N PRO A 438 -38.52 -48.71 22.46
CA PRO A 438 -38.01 -49.40 23.64
C PRO A 438 -39.11 -49.61 24.69
N LEU A 439 -39.17 -50.79 25.31
CA LEU A 439 -40.15 -51.12 26.36
C LEU A 439 -40.14 -50.10 27.50
N VAL A 440 -38.95 -49.65 27.88
CA VAL A 440 -38.75 -48.66 28.96
C VAL A 440 -39.30 -47.27 28.61
N ASP A 441 -39.60 -47.00 27.34
CA ASP A 441 -40.26 -45.76 26.88
C ASP A 441 -41.78 -45.88 26.79
N VAL A 442 -42.31 -47.10 26.83
CA VAL A 442 -43.76 -47.38 26.84
C VAL A 442 -44.32 -47.40 28.25
N VAL A 443 -43.48 -47.65 29.26
CA VAL A 443 -43.88 -47.76 30.67
C VAL A 443 -43.50 -46.49 31.44
N SER A 444 -44.45 -45.95 32.21
CA SER A 444 -44.22 -44.88 33.19
C SER A 444 -44.43 -45.42 34.61
N LEU A 445 -43.49 -45.13 35.51
CA LEU A 445 -43.54 -45.53 36.92
C LEU A 445 -43.59 -44.31 37.83
N THR A 446 -44.45 -44.35 38.84
CA THR A 446 -44.41 -43.38 39.95
C THR A 446 -43.32 -43.77 40.96
N ASP A 447 -42.86 -42.83 41.80
CA ASP A 447 -41.83 -43.10 42.80
C ASP A 447 -42.19 -44.25 43.77
N GLU A 448 -43.47 -44.42 44.08
CA GLU A 448 -43.98 -45.54 44.90
C GLU A 448 -43.91 -46.89 44.16
N GLN A 449 -44.01 -46.88 42.84
CA GLN A 449 -43.96 -48.08 41.99
C GLN A 449 -42.53 -48.51 41.65
N ARG A 450 -41.57 -47.59 41.64
CA ARG A 450 -40.17 -47.84 41.22
C ARG A 450 -39.49 -49.00 41.95
N PRO A 451 -39.54 -49.13 43.30
CA PRO A 451 -38.85 -50.23 44.00
C PRO A 451 -39.33 -51.64 43.61
N VAL A 452 -40.58 -51.74 43.14
CA VAL A 452 -41.19 -53.03 42.76
C VAL A 452 -41.05 -53.29 41.28
N TRP A 453 -41.37 -52.30 40.44
CA TRP A 453 -41.46 -52.49 38.99
C TRP A 453 -40.13 -52.33 38.27
N GLU A 454 -39.17 -51.54 38.77
CA GLU A 454 -37.81 -51.52 38.20
C GLU A 454 -37.15 -52.89 38.28
N ALA A 455 -37.25 -53.58 39.44
CA ALA A 455 -36.73 -54.93 39.60
C ALA A 455 -37.37 -55.91 38.60
N ARG A 456 -38.69 -55.81 38.37
CA ARG A 456 -39.43 -56.69 37.45
C ARG A 456 -39.11 -56.45 35.98
N LEU A 457 -38.84 -55.19 35.60
CA LEU A 457 -38.53 -54.79 34.23
C LEU A 457 -37.04 -54.93 33.89
N LEU A 458 -36.16 -55.06 34.89
CA LEU A 458 -34.72 -55.13 34.72
C LEU A 458 -34.24 -56.17 33.68
N PRO A 459 -34.78 -57.41 33.62
CA PRO A 459 -34.41 -58.38 32.59
C PRO A 459 -34.77 -57.95 31.16
N TYR A 460 -35.71 -57.01 31.03
CA TYR A 460 -36.30 -56.56 29.76
C TYR A 460 -35.89 -55.13 29.40
N ARG A 461 -34.86 -54.58 30.05
CA ARG A 461 -34.41 -53.18 29.83
C ARG A 461 -34.06 -52.83 28.38
N HIS A 462 -33.66 -53.81 27.59
CA HIS A 462 -33.33 -53.65 26.17
C HIS A 462 -34.38 -54.26 25.24
N ALA A 463 -35.55 -54.61 25.77
CA ALA A 463 -36.64 -55.12 24.97
C ALA A 463 -37.27 -54.00 24.14
N VAL A 464 -37.73 -54.34 22.93
CA VAL A 464 -38.43 -53.43 22.02
C VAL A 464 -39.87 -53.90 21.86
N VAL A 465 -40.81 -52.95 21.93
CA VAL A 465 -42.23 -53.19 21.72
C VAL A 465 -42.54 -53.08 20.24
N VAL A 466 -43.22 -54.10 19.70
CA VAL A 466 -43.57 -54.20 18.27
C VAL A 466 -45.01 -54.70 18.12
N THR A 467 -45.66 -54.32 17.02
CA THR A 467 -47.03 -54.72 16.69
C THR A 467 -47.09 -56.07 15.95
N ASP A 468 -46.04 -56.44 15.21
CA ASP A 468 -45.87 -57.76 14.58
C ASP A 468 -44.53 -58.39 15.01
N ALA A 469 -44.59 -59.28 16.01
CA ALA A 469 -43.42 -59.93 16.56
C ALA A 469 -42.73 -60.90 15.59
N THR A 470 -43.49 -61.52 14.67
CA THR A 470 -42.95 -62.52 13.75
C THR A 470 -42.13 -61.86 12.65
N ALA A 471 -42.65 -60.77 12.08
CA ALA A 471 -41.93 -59.99 11.08
C ALA A 471 -40.74 -59.22 11.69
N ALA A 472 -40.89 -58.69 12.92
CA ALA A 472 -39.80 -58.02 13.63
C ALA A 472 -38.65 -58.98 14.00
N GLN A 473 -38.95 -60.24 14.32
CA GLN A 473 -37.93 -61.26 14.61
C GLN A 473 -37.04 -61.52 13.39
N ALA A 474 -37.62 -61.56 12.17
CA ALA A 474 -36.84 -61.73 10.94
C ALA A 474 -35.88 -60.55 10.71
N ALA A 475 -36.33 -59.32 10.97
CA ALA A 475 -35.52 -58.10 10.83
C ALA A 475 -34.36 -57.99 11.84
N LEU A 476 -34.44 -58.71 12.97
CA LEU A 476 -33.42 -58.71 14.03
C LEU A 476 -32.51 -59.94 14.02
N THR A 477 -32.56 -60.76 12.97
CA THR A 477 -31.73 -61.98 12.85
C THR A 477 -30.23 -61.69 13.04
N ASP A 478 -29.77 -60.55 12.54
CA ASP A 478 -28.36 -60.12 12.62
C ASP A 478 -28.04 -59.28 13.87
N VAL A 479 -28.99 -59.10 14.79
CA VAL A 479 -28.83 -58.37 16.05
C VAL A 479 -29.01 -59.34 17.23
N PRO A 480 -27.96 -60.09 17.62
CA PRO A 480 -28.06 -61.07 18.69
C PRO A 480 -28.40 -60.44 20.05
N GLY A 481 -29.12 -61.18 20.90
CA GLY A 481 -29.56 -60.70 22.22
C GLY A 481 -30.80 -59.80 22.19
N SER A 482 -31.50 -59.72 21.06
CA SER A 482 -32.75 -58.98 20.92
C SER A 482 -33.91 -59.63 21.69
N LEU A 483 -34.67 -58.81 22.43
CA LEU A 483 -35.90 -59.21 23.09
C LEU A 483 -37.06 -58.39 22.52
N LEU A 484 -38.14 -59.07 22.14
CA LEU A 484 -39.35 -58.44 21.60
C LEU A 484 -40.50 -58.61 22.59
N VAL A 485 -41.26 -57.54 22.78
CA VAL A 485 -42.52 -57.54 23.52
C VAL A 485 -43.61 -57.17 22.54
N GLU A 486 -44.57 -58.07 22.36
CA GLU A 486 -45.68 -57.81 21.45
C GLU A 486 -46.68 -56.85 22.12
N ALA A 487 -47.00 -55.76 21.42
CA ALA A 487 -47.97 -54.77 21.85
C ALA A 487 -49.37 -55.40 22.06
N ASP A 488 -50.19 -54.80 22.91
CA ASP A 488 -51.55 -55.30 23.13
C ASP A 488 -52.43 -55.05 21.88
N PRO A 489 -53.40 -55.94 21.59
CA PRO A 489 -54.44 -55.66 20.60
C PRO A 489 -55.30 -54.45 21.00
N ASP A 490 -55.80 -53.72 20.01
CA ASP A 490 -56.69 -52.57 20.22
C ASP A 490 -57.84 -52.89 21.18
N GLY A 491 -57.98 -52.08 22.24
CA GLY A 491 -59.06 -52.21 23.23
C GLY A 491 -58.80 -53.21 24.35
N PHE A 492 -57.59 -53.77 24.51
CA PHE A 492 -57.24 -54.62 25.64
C PHE A 492 -57.33 -53.85 26.98
N ALA A 493 -58.25 -54.26 27.85
CA ALA A 493 -58.38 -53.66 29.18
C ALA A 493 -57.31 -54.22 30.13
N GLY A 494 -56.39 -53.37 30.59
CA GLY A 494 -55.42 -53.72 31.62
C GLY A 494 -56.07 -54.04 32.98
N GLY A 495 -55.45 -54.93 33.74
CA GLY A 495 -55.88 -55.22 35.12
C GLY A 495 -55.59 -54.05 36.11
N PRO A 496 -56.14 -54.09 37.33
CA PRO A 496 -55.86 -53.09 38.36
C PRO A 496 -54.37 -53.12 38.78
N ASP A 497 -53.87 -51.96 39.24
CA ASP A 497 -52.51 -51.74 39.77
C ASP A 497 -51.33 -52.02 38.81
N LEU A 498 -51.53 -51.81 37.51
CA LEU A 498 -50.44 -51.82 36.53
C LEU A 498 -49.81 -50.42 36.34
N PRO A 499 -48.52 -50.34 35.98
CA PRO A 499 -47.88 -49.11 35.52
C PRO A 499 -48.65 -48.41 34.41
N ALA A 500 -48.60 -47.08 34.38
CA ALA A 500 -49.24 -46.29 33.34
C ALA A 500 -48.48 -46.41 32.01
N ALA A 501 -49.22 -46.37 30.89
CA ALA A 501 -48.62 -46.28 29.57
C ALA A 501 -48.09 -44.86 29.33
N ALA A 502 -46.81 -44.74 29.00
CA ALA A 502 -46.15 -43.48 28.63
C ALA A 502 -46.38 -43.12 27.14
N ASN A 503 -46.80 -44.09 26.33
CA ASN A 503 -47.13 -43.93 24.92
C ASN A 503 -48.57 -44.39 24.67
N ALA A 504 -49.38 -43.55 24.01
CA ALA A 504 -50.78 -43.85 23.71
C ALA A 504 -50.98 -44.74 22.47
N VAL A 505 -49.95 -44.91 21.63
CA VAL A 505 -50.00 -45.65 20.36
C VAL A 505 -49.79 -47.15 20.55
N VAL A 506 -48.98 -47.54 21.54
CA VAL A 506 -48.70 -48.95 21.85
C VAL A 506 -48.77 -49.17 23.36
N THR A 507 -49.53 -50.18 23.80
CA THR A 507 -49.64 -50.57 25.21
C THR A 507 -49.10 -51.98 25.42
N VAL A 508 -48.69 -52.30 26.66
CA VAL A 508 -48.10 -53.60 27.04
C VAL A 508 -48.72 -54.18 28.32
N ALA A 509 -49.98 -53.88 28.59
CA ALA A 509 -50.71 -54.29 29.78
C ALA A 509 -50.79 -55.83 29.93
N ARG A 510 -50.86 -56.58 28.83
CA ARG A 510 -50.79 -58.06 28.85
C ARG A 510 -49.45 -58.53 29.40
N PHE A 511 -48.36 -57.94 28.92
CA PHE A 511 -47.00 -58.26 29.37
C PHE A 511 -46.78 -57.89 30.85
N LEU A 512 -47.20 -56.70 31.26
CA LEU A 512 -47.07 -56.25 32.65
C LEU A 512 -47.89 -57.10 33.63
N THR A 513 -49.08 -57.54 33.21
CA THR A 513 -49.92 -58.48 33.98
C THR A 513 -49.19 -59.81 34.21
N ALA A 514 -48.59 -60.37 33.15
CA ALA A 514 -47.84 -61.61 33.26
C ALA A 514 -46.62 -61.50 34.19
N LEU A 515 -45.92 -60.36 34.18
CA LEU A 515 -44.82 -60.12 35.13
C LEU A 515 -45.30 -60.00 36.57
N ARG A 516 -46.44 -59.34 36.81
CA ARG A 516 -47.03 -59.22 38.15
C ARG A 516 -47.42 -60.59 38.70
N ASP A 517 -48.10 -61.41 37.89
CA ASP A 517 -48.65 -62.68 38.34
C ASP A 517 -47.56 -63.74 38.58
N ARG A 518 -46.41 -63.62 37.89
CA ARG A 518 -45.21 -64.43 38.15
C ARG A 518 -44.44 -63.98 39.38
N ALA A 519 -44.57 -62.72 39.79
CA ALA A 519 -43.80 -62.16 40.90
C ALA A 519 -44.33 -62.61 42.28
N GLY A 520 -43.42 -62.75 43.24
CA GLY A 520 -43.70 -63.06 44.64
C GLY A 520 -43.38 -61.90 45.56
N THR A 521 -43.32 -62.18 46.87
CA THR A 521 -42.95 -61.19 47.89
C THR A 521 -41.43 -61.00 47.99
N GLY A 522 -40.96 -59.82 48.41
CA GLY A 522 -39.56 -59.62 48.78
C GLY A 522 -38.56 -59.60 47.61
N GLY A 523 -38.92 -58.99 46.48
CA GLY A 523 -38.03 -58.84 45.32
C GLY A 523 -37.93 -60.07 44.41
N LEU A 524 -38.71 -61.11 44.69
CA LEU A 524 -38.87 -62.27 43.80
C LEU A 524 -39.69 -61.86 42.58
N ILE A 525 -39.06 -61.75 41.40
CA ILE A 525 -39.69 -61.29 40.16
C ILE A 525 -40.24 -62.44 39.31
N ASP A 526 -39.80 -63.67 39.57
CA ASP A 526 -40.41 -64.89 39.04
C ASP A 526 -40.35 -66.01 40.08
N THR A 527 -41.52 -66.39 40.60
CA THR A 527 -41.69 -67.43 41.63
C THR A 527 -41.41 -68.83 41.11
N ALA A 528 -41.82 -69.13 39.87
CA ALA A 528 -41.65 -70.44 39.27
C ALA A 528 -40.18 -70.69 38.89
N ALA A 529 -39.48 -69.65 38.45
CA ALA A 529 -38.07 -69.72 38.08
C ALA A 529 -37.09 -69.37 39.23
N GLY A 530 -37.59 -68.88 40.37
CA GLY A 530 -36.75 -68.49 41.52
C GLY A 530 -35.88 -67.25 41.28
N VAL A 531 -36.33 -66.31 40.44
CA VAL A 531 -35.52 -65.14 40.03
C VAL A 531 -35.79 -63.96 40.95
N HIS A 532 -34.72 -63.39 41.53
CA HIS A 532 -34.77 -62.19 42.36
C HIS A 532 -34.22 -60.97 41.61
N GLY A 533 -34.90 -59.84 41.71
CA GLY A 533 -34.46 -58.55 41.17
C GLY A 533 -34.17 -57.55 42.29
N ILE A 534 -33.13 -56.74 42.10
CA ILE A 534 -32.78 -55.63 43.00
C ILE A 534 -33.11 -54.32 42.28
N ALA A 535 -34.00 -53.52 42.85
CA ALA A 535 -34.35 -52.17 42.35
C ALA A 535 -33.51 -51.08 43.04
N GLY A 536 -33.68 -49.82 42.63
CA GLY A 536 -33.10 -48.65 43.32
C GLY A 536 -32.08 -47.87 42.50
N TYR A 537 -32.31 -47.69 41.20
CA TYR A 537 -31.46 -46.84 40.39
C TYR A 537 -31.57 -45.36 40.83
N ALA A 538 -30.44 -44.65 40.88
CA ALA A 538 -30.42 -43.22 41.21
C ALA A 538 -31.24 -42.40 40.20
N GLU A 539 -31.22 -42.81 38.93
CA GLU A 539 -32.01 -42.27 37.84
C GLU A 539 -33.12 -43.26 37.46
N ALA A 540 -34.30 -42.76 37.07
CA ALA A 540 -35.41 -43.62 36.68
C ALA A 540 -35.08 -44.44 35.42
N MET A 541 -35.20 -45.77 35.51
CA MET A 541 -34.94 -46.68 34.37
C MET A 541 -35.98 -46.51 33.25
N THR A 542 -37.20 -46.13 33.62
CA THR A 542 -38.38 -46.04 32.74
C THR A 542 -38.79 -44.59 32.53
N GLY A 543 -39.35 -44.29 31.37
CA GLY A 543 -39.85 -42.97 31.02
C GLY A 543 -38.78 -42.09 30.36
N ARG A 544 -39.00 -41.80 29.08
CA ARG A 544 -38.12 -40.96 28.26
C ARG A 544 -37.86 -39.57 28.86
N ALA A 545 -38.84 -38.97 29.52
CA ALA A 545 -38.71 -37.65 30.15
C ALA A 545 -37.67 -37.61 31.27
N GLY A 546 -37.58 -38.66 32.10
CA GLY A 546 -36.60 -38.74 33.19
C GLY A 546 -35.17 -38.87 32.70
N ARG A 547 -34.93 -39.67 31.65
CA ARG A 547 -33.60 -39.84 31.05
C ARG A 547 -33.13 -38.60 30.29
N ILE A 548 -34.03 -37.91 29.61
CA ILE A 548 -33.73 -36.59 29.01
C ILE A 548 -33.31 -35.59 30.10
N GLN A 549 -34.00 -35.57 31.25
CA GLN A 549 -33.63 -34.67 32.34
C GLN A 549 -32.25 -35.00 32.93
N ALA A 550 -31.93 -36.27 33.19
CA ALA A 550 -30.61 -36.68 33.66
C ALA A 550 -29.49 -36.29 32.67
N ALA A 551 -29.71 -36.47 31.36
CA ALA A 551 -28.76 -36.04 30.34
C ALA A 551 -28.60 -34.51 30.24
N ARG A 552 -29.65 -33.73 30.54
CA ARG A 552 -29.57 -32.25 30.64
C ARG A 552 -28.77 -31.80 31.86
N ASP A 553 -28.95 -32.46 32.99
CA ASP A 553 -28.22 -32.15 34.22
C ASP A 553 -26.72 -32.47 34.04
N ALA A 554 -26.39 -33.61 33.41
CA ALA A 554 -25.03 -33.97 33.05
C ALA A 554 -24.38 -32.96 32.07
N LEU A 555 -25.13 -32.49 31.06
CA LEU A 555 -24.64 -31.45 30.14
C LEU A 555 -24.41 -30.11 30.87
N THR A 556 -25.26 -29.77 31.83
CA THR A 556 -25.13 -28.54 32.62
C THR A 556 -23.87 -28.59 33.48
N ALA A 557 -23.63 -29.70 34.17
CA ALA A 557 -22.42 -29.92 34.97
C ALA A 557 -21.14 -29.86 34.11
N ALA A 558 -21.11 -30.59 32.99
CA ALA A 558 -19.96 -30.57 32.08
C ALA A 558 -19.69 -29.17 31.49
N SER A 559 -20.75 -28.39 31.21
CA SER A 559 -20.62 -27.01 30.72
C SER A 559 -20.08 -26.05 31.79
N ALA A 560 -20.43 -26.26 33.06
CA ALA A 560 -19.88 -25.48 34.17
C ALA A 560 -18.38 -25.76 34.36
N ASP A 561 -17.97 -27.03 34.36
CA ASP A 561 -16.57 -27.45 34.44
C ASP A 561 -15.74 -26.89 33.27
N ASP A 562 -16.32 -26.85 32.07
CA ASP A 562 -15.69 -26.27 30.89
C ASP A 562 -15.52 -24.75 31.00
N GLY A 563 -16.47 -24.06 31.65
CA GLY A 563 -16.37 -22.65 31.99
C GLY A 563 -15.21 -22.34 32.95
N GLU A 564 -15.06 -23.14 34.01
CA GLU A 564 -13.93 -23.00 34.95
C GLU A 564 -12.57 -23.28 34.31
N ALA A 565 -12.51 -24.25 33.39
CA ALA A 565 -11.31 -24.54 32.62
C ALA A 565 -10.94 -23.36 31.70
N ASP A 566 -11.93 -22.69 31.12
CA ASP A 566 -11.76 -21.50 30.29
C ASP A 566 -11.15 -20.32 31.09
N ASP A 567 -11.68 -20.07 32.28
CA ASP A 567 -11.15 -19.05 33.19
C ASP A 567 -9.70 -19.37 33.63
N SER A 568 -9.43 -20.65 33.91
CA SER A 568 -8.07 -21.12 34.24
C SER A 568 -7.07 -20.88 33.10
N VAL A 569 -7.48 -21.04 31.83
CA VAL A 569 -6.64 -20.74 30.66
C VAL A 569 -6.37 -19.24 30.56
N ARG A 570 -7.40 -18.39 30.74
CA ARG A 570 -7.25 -16.93 30.70
C ARG A 570 -6.29 -16.42 31.77
N ASP A 571 -6.39 -16.94 32.99
CA ASP A 571 -5.52 -16.55 34.09
C ASP A 571 -4.08 -17.01 33.88
N ALA A 572 -3.86 -18.23 33.39
CA ALA A 572 -2.53 -18.73 33.03
C ALA A 572 -1.89 -17.89 31.91
N GLN A 573 -2.65 -17.49 30.89
CA GLN A 573 -2.16 -16.61 29.81
C GLN A 573 -1.80 -15.21 30.32
N ARG A 574 -2.60 -14.64 31.23
CA ARG A 574 -2.28 -13.36 31.88
C ARG A 574 -0.99 -13.46 32.71
N ALA A 575 -0.79 -14.56 33.43
CA ALA A 575 0.44 -14.81 34.17
C ALA A 575 1.66 -14.93 33.25
N LYS A 576 1.54 -15.66 32.13
CA LYS A 576 2.58 -15.76 31.10
C LYS A 576 2.95 -14.39 30.54
N LYS A 577 1.97 -13.56 30.15
CA LYS A 577 2.24 -12.21 29.61
C LYS A 577 3.01 -11.33 30.59
N ARG A 578 2.72 -11.44 31.90
CA ARG A 578 3.50 -10.74 32.94
C ARG A 578 4.92 -11.28 33.05
N ALA A 579 5.12 -12.59 32.99
CA ALA A 579 6.44 -13.21 33.03
C ALA A 579 7.30 -12.85 31.79
N ASP A 580 6.71 -12.84 30.59
CA ASP A 580 7.35 -12.36 29.36
C ASP A 580 7.83 -10.90 29.51
N GLY A 581 6.95 -10.02 30.01
CA GLY A 581 7.30 -8.62 30.27
C GLY A 581 8.45 -8.46 31.27
N ARG A 582 8.54 -9.32 32.29
CA ARG A 582 9.64 -9.34 33.26
C ARG A 582 10.97 -9.75 32.64
N VAL A 583 10.97 -10.71 31.71
CA VAL A 583 12.19 -11.14 31.00
C VAL A 583 12.75 -9.99 30.16
N GLU A 584 11.88 -9.34 29.39
CA GLU A 584 12.29 -8.21 28.54
C GLU A 584 12.75 -7.01 29.37
N GLY A 585 12.07 -6.73 30.48
CA GLY A 585 12.53 -5.73 31.45
C GLY A 585 13.91 -6.07 32.03
N ALA A 586 14.14 -7.32 32.44
CA ALA A 586 15.41 -7.73 33.05
C ALA A 586 16.58 -7.67 32.07
N LYS A 587 16.35 -7.99 30.79
CA LYS A 587 17.36 -7.82 29.72
C LYS A 587 17.66 -6.34 29.46
N ALA A 588 16.63 -5.50 29.42
CA ALA A 588 16.80 -4.06 29.26
C ALA A 588 17.58 -3.43 30.42
N ALA A 589 17.42 -3.94 31.65
CA ALA A 589 18.21 -3.52 32.80
C ALA A 589 19.70 -3.85 32.62
N LEU A 590 20.02 -5.08 32.21
CA LEU A 590 21.40 -5.52 31.96
C LEU A 590 22.09 -4.71 30.85
N GLU A 591 21.37 -4.45 29.75
CA GLU A 591 21.88 -3.64 28.64
C GLU A 591 22.09 -2.17 29.05
N ALA A 592 21.21 -1.61 29.87
CA ALA A 592 21.38 -0.25 30.40
C ALA A 592 22.65 -0.13 31.26
N ASP A 593 22.92 -1.11 32.13
CA ASP A 593 24.13 -1.13 32.97
C ASP A 593 25.41 -1.23 32.13
N GLU A 594 25.40 -2.01 31.04
CA GLU A 594 26.53 -2.08 30.11
C GLU A 594 26.78 -0.74 29.41
N ILE A 595 25.70 -0.09 28.94
CA ILE A 595 25.78 1.22 28.30
C ILE A 595 26.29 2.29 29.28
N ASP A 596 25.83 2.28 30.54
CA ASP A 596 26.31 3.23 31.54
C ASP A 596 27.80 3.05 31.85
N SER A 597 28.29 1.80 31.86
CA SER A 597 29.72 1.48 31.97
C SER A 597 30.52 2.05 30.79
N GLN A 598 30.00 1.96 29.56
CA GLN A 598 30.60 2.55 28.37
C GLN A 598 30.61 4.09 28.43
N VAL A 599 29.50 4.71 28.84
CA VAL A 599 29.41 6.16 29.07
C VAL A 599 30.44 6.61 30.11
N GLY A 600 30.60 5.85 31.20
CA GLY A 600 31.62 6.12 32.22
C GLY A 600 33.05 6.09 31.66
N LYS A 601 33.37 5.16 30.74
CA LYS A 601 34.68 5.11 30.06
C LYS A 601 34.89 6.30 29.11
N LEU A 602 33.87 6.68 28.34
CA LEU A 602 33.95 7.82 27.42
C LEU A 602 34.10 9.15 28.17
N ARG A 603 33.40 9.34 29.29
CA ARG A 603 33.54 10.53 30.15
C ARG A 603 34.96 10.66 30.73
N LYS A 604 35.58 9.55 31.13
CA LYS A 604 37.00 9.54 31.57
C LYS A 604 37.96 9.94 30.45
N LYS A 605 37.69 9.52 29.21
CA LYS A 605 38.49 9.93 28.04
C LYS A 605 38.34 11.43 27.73
N ASN A 606 37.12 11.97 27.83
CA ASN A 606 36.89 13.41 27.66
C ASN A 606 37.59 14.25 28.73
N ALA A 607 37.50 13.85 30.00
CA ALA A 607 38.19 14.56 31.08
C ALA A 607 39.71 14.61 30.85
N LYS A 608 40.29 13.53 30.30
CA LYS A 608 41.70 13.49 29.94
C LYS A 608 42.05 14.42 28.77
N ILE A 609 41.18 14.51 27.75
CA ILE A 609 41.37 15.46 26.64
C ILE A 609 41.25 16.91 27.12
N ASP A 610 40.35 17.20 28.07
CA ASP A 610 40.23 18.52 28.69
C ASP A 610 41.52 18.91 29.43
N GLU A 611 42.11 17.98 30.21
CA GLU A 611 43.42 18.16 30.84
C GLU A 611 44.53 18.45 29.81
N GLU A 612 44.61 17.67 28.73
CA GLU A 612 45.60 17.84 27.65
C GLU A 612 45.41 19.18 26.89
N LEU A 613 44.16 19.63 26.67
CA LEU A 613 43.86 20.91 26.04
C LEU A 613 44.19 22.11 26.95
N ASP A 614 43.94 21.99 28.26
CA ASP A 614 44.29 23.00 29.25
C ASP A 614 45.82 23.15 29.37
N GLU A 615 46.57 22.05 29.31
CA GLU A 615 48.04 22.06 29.28
C GLU A 615 48.60 22.74 28.02
N LEU A 616 47.96 22.56 26.86
CA LEU A 616 48.39 23.15 25.58
C LEU A 616 47.93 24.60 25.38
N ALA A 617 47.01 25.12 26.20
CA ALA A 617 46.43 26.46 26.01
C ALA A 617 47.47 27.59 26.09
N ALA A 618 48.34 27.58 27.10
CA ALA A 618 49.41 28.58 27.25
C ALA A 618 50.53 28.44 26.20
N PRO A 619 51.06 27.22 25.91
CA PRO A 619 51.98 26.99 24.80
C PRO A 619 51.45 27.45 23.43
N HIS A 620 50.19 27.16 23.10
CA HIS A 620 49.56 27.56 21.85
C HIS A 620 49.46 29.08 21.70
N ALA A 621 49.02 29.78 22.76
CA ALA A 621 48.95 31.24 22.77
C ALA A 621 50.33 31.90 22.63
N HIS A 622 51.36 31.32 23.28
CA HIS A 622 52.74 31.80 23.18
C HIS A 622 53.32 31.59 21.78
N ALA A 623 53.15 30.40 21.20
CA ALA A 623 53.62 30.07 19.86
C ALA A 623 52.93 30.91 18.79
N LYS A 624 51.62 31.15 18.91
CA LYS A 624 50.86 32.03 18.01
C LYS A 624 51.36 33.47 18.05
N LYS A 625 51.63 34.01 19.24
CA LYS A 625 52.20 35.36 19.39
C LYS A 625 53.60 35.46 18.77
N ALA A 626 54.46 34.48 19.02
CA ALA A 626 55.82 34.42 18.47
C ALA A 626 55.83 34.30 16.93
N TYR A 627 54.90 33.53 16.36
CA TYR A 627 54.70 33.44 14.91
C TYR A 627 54.29 34.78 14.29
N LEU A 628 53.29 35.47 14.85
CA LEU A 628 52.82 36.76 14.35
C LEU A 628 53.90 37.85 14.41
N THR A 629 54.72 37.87 15.48
CA THR A 629 55.86 38.79 15.57
C THR A 629 56.93 38.46 14.51
N ALA A 630 57.28 37.19 14.32
CA ALA A 630 58.26 36.77 13.33
C ALA A 630 57.80 37.09 11.88
N LEU A 631 56.50 37.02 11.62
CA LEU A 631 55.91 37.40 10.33
C LEU A 631 56.08 38.89 10.04
N SER A 632 55.82 39.75 11.03
CA SER A 632 56.01 41.20 10.91
C SER A 632 57.47 41.59 10.71
N GLU A 633 58.39 40.95 11.43
CA GLU A 633 59.83 41.21 11.32
C GLU A 633 60.39 40.79 9.94
N LYS A 634 59.91 39.66 9.41
CA LYS A 634 60.30 39.17 8.08
C LYS A 634 59.82 40.10 6.96
N SER A 635 58.60 40.64 7.08
CA SER A 635 58.06 41.59 6.11
C SER A 635 58.92 42.86 6.04
N GLY A 636 59.20 43.51 7.19
CA GLY A 636 60.00 44.74 7.22
C GLY A 636 61.46 44.55 6.79
N ARG A 637 62.02 43.36 6.97
CA ARG A 637 63.39 43.04 6.51
C ARG A 637 63.47 42.80 5.01
N ASN A 638 62.50 42.07 4.45
CA ASN A 638 62.42 41.82 3.02
C ASN A 638 62.28 43.11 2.21
N GLU A 639 61.54 44.09 2.72
CA GLU A 639 61.41 45.41 2.10
C GLU A 639 62.75 46.16 2.02
N ARG A 640 63.58 46.08 3.07
CA ARG A 640 64.90 46.73 3.11
C ARG A 640 65.94 46.06 2.21
N ILE A 641 65.94 44.73 2.14
CA ILE A 641 66.81 43.96 1.23
C ILE A 641 66.40 44.18 -0.22
N ALA A 642 65.08 44.21 -0.49
CA ALA A 642 64.54 44.50 -1.82
C ALA A 642 64.94 45.91 -2.29
N ALA A 643 64.85 46.92 -1.42
CA ALA A 643 65.26 48.28 -1.78
C ALA A 643 66.76 48.39 -2.12
N ALA A 644 67.64 47.76 -1.33
CA ALA A 644 69.08 47.81 -1.56
C ALA A 644 69.52 46.99 -2.80
N LYS A 645 68.92 45.81 -3.02
CA LYS A 645 69.14 45.00 -4.23
C LYS A 645 68.61 45.70 -5.47
N ALA A 646 67.43 46.31 -5.40
CA ALA A 646 66.86 47.06 -6.51
C ALA A 646 67.75 48.22 -6.95
N GLU A 647 68.43 48.90 -6.02
CA GLU A 647 69.36 49.98 -6.34
C GLU A 647 70.67 49.49 -6.98
N LYS A 648 71.27 48.41 -6.46
CA LYS A 648 72.44 47.77 -7.08
C LYS A 648 72.09 47.19 -8.44
N GLU A 649 70.97 46.47 -8.55
CA GLU A 649 70.49 45.91 -9.81
C GLU A 649 70.13 47.02 -10.78
N ARG A 650 69.61 48.17 -10.34
CA ARG A 650 69.38 49.32 -11.22
C ARG A 650 70.72 49.78 -11.82
N LEU A 651 71.72 50.06 -10.98
CA LEU A 651 73.02 50.55 -11.45
C LEU A 651 73.77 49.51 -12.30
N SER A 652 73.72 48.23 -11.92
CA SER A 652 74.34 47.12 -12.66
C SER A 652 73.63 46.87 -13.98
N ARG A 653 72.29 46.99 -13.99
CA ARG A 653 71.52 47.02 -15.23
C ARG A 653 71.91 48.23 -16.05
N ASP A 654 72.10 49.41 -15.49
CA ASP A 654 72.46 50.60 -16.26
C ASP A 654 73.84 50.46 -16.93
N LEU A 655 74.85 49.91 -16.23
CA LEU A 655 76.16 49.64 -16.82
C LEU A 655 76.11 48.52 -17.86
N GLN A 656 75.48 47.39 -17.52
CA GLN A 656 75.34 46.28 -18.44
C GLN A 656 74.55 46.73 -19.67
N GLN A 657 73.47 47.48 -19.48
CA GLN A 657 72.69 48.12 -20.52
C GLN A 657 73.54 49.10 -21.33
N ASN A 658 74.47 49.85 -20.74
CA ASN A 658 75.37 50.71 -21.49
C ASN A 658 76.43 49.94 -22.31
N GLN A 659 77.00 48.87 -21.75
CA GLN A 659 77.96 48.00 -22.44
C GLN A 659 77.28 47.21 -23.58
N ASP A 660 76.11 46.66 -23.28
CA ASP A 660 75.24 46.02 -24.24
C ASP A 660 74.78 47.02 -25.28
N GLN A 661 74.45 48.27 -24.93
CA GLN A 661 74.12 49.30 -25.92
C GLN A 661 75.31 49.61 -26.84
N TRP A 662 76.54 49.73 -26.33
CA TRP A 662 77.69 50.00 -27.18
C TRP A 662 77.97 48.84 -28.16
N GLN A 663 78.04 47.62 -27.63
CA GLN A 663 78.29 46.42 -28.45
C GLN A 663 77.11 46.16 -29.39
N ALA A 664 75.87 46.32 -28.91
CA ALA A 664 74.67 46.23 -29.72
C ALA A 664 74.58 47.32 -30.77
N LYS A 665 75.16 48.52 -30.62
CA LYS A 665 75.13 49.54 -31.69
C LYS A 665 76.12 49.21 -32.80
N ILE A 666 77.27 48.60 -32.47
CA ILE A 666 78.22 48.04 -33.45
C ILE A 666 77.62 46.82 -34.15
N ASP A 667 77.11 45.87 -33.40
CA ASP A 667 76.49 44.66 -33.94
C ASP A 667 75.20 45.01 -34.69
N ALA A 668 74.38 45.94 -34.20
CA ALA A 668 73.16 46.40 -34.89
C ALA A 668 73.48 46.96 -36.27
N ARG A 669 74.60 47.66 -36.44
CA ARG A 669 74.99 48.20 -37.74
C ARG A 669 75.40 47.09 -38.72
N ALA A 670 76.04 46.02 -38.25
CA ALA A 670 76.33 44.84 -39.07
C ALA A 670 75.08 43.96 -39.32
N GLU A 671 74.18 43.86 -38.34
CA GLU A 671 72.89 43.17 -38.41
C GLU A 671 71.83 43.93 -39.23
N LEU A 672 72.08 45.20 -39.60
CA LEU A 672 71.14 45.95 -40.43
C LEU A 672 70.84 45.21 -41.74
N ASP A 673 71.77 44.41 -42.29
CA ASP A 673 71.56 43.47 -43.40
C ASP A 673 70.53 43.97 -44.44
N LEU A 674 70.76 45.20 -44.90
CA LEU A 674 69.85 45.92 -45.79
C LEU A 674 69.47 45.11 -47.06
N PRO A 675 70.36 44.30 -47.66
CA PRO A 675 69.99 43.42 -48.77
C PRO A 675 68.87 42.43 -48.42
N ARG A 676 68.95 41.77 -47.25
CA ARG A 676 67.94 40.79 -46.81
C ARG A 676 66.61 41.44 -46.46
N ARG A 677 66.61 42.68 -45.95
CA ARG A 677 65.39 43.45 -45.67
C ARG A 677 64.64 43.80 -46.95
N GLN A 678 65.37 44.06 -48.03
CA GLN A 678 64.78 44.35 -49.34
C GLN A 678 64.13 43.10 -49.95
N GLU A 679 64.75 41.92 -49.79
CA GLU A 679 64.15 40.64 -50.18
C GLU A 679 62.85 40.33 -49.41
N ALA A 680 62.81 40.58 -48.10
CA ALA A 680 61.63 40.33 -47.26
C ALA A 680 60.43 41.23 -47.59
N TRP A 681 60.66 42.43 -48.12
CA TRP A 681 59.60 43.30 -48.63
C TRP A 681 59.09 42.87 -50.02
N ALA A 682 59.90 42.12 -50.79
CA ALA A 682 59.62 41.72 -52.17
C ALA A 682 59.36 42.92 -53.11
N GLY A 683 60.13 44.00 -52.94
CA GLY A 683 59.98 45.24 -53.71
C GLY A 683 61.19 46.17 -53.59
N THR A 684 61.03 47.43 -54.00
CA THR A 684 62.05 48.47 -53.87
C THR A 684 61.83 49.33 -52.64
N PHE A 685 62.87 50.02 -52.14
CA PHE A 685 62.75 51.02 -51.08
C PHE A 685 61.65 52.06 -51.38
N ALA A 686 61.59 52.58 -52.61
CA ALA A 686 60.54 53.52 -53.03
C ALA A 686 59.12 52.93 -52.96
N SER A 687 58.95 51.63 -53.24
CA SER A 687 57.65 50.96 -53.09
C SER A 687 57.27 50.72 -51.62
N ALA A 688 58.25 50.53 -50.73
CA ALA A 688 58.03 50.45 -49.28
C ALA A 688 57.61 51.82 -48.72
N GLU A 689 58.27 52.91 -49.14
CA GLU A 689 57.85 54.27 -48.80
C GLU A 689 56.41 54.55 -49.28
N GLN A 690 56.09 54.17 -50.52
CA GLN A 690 54.76 54.36 -51.08
C GLN A 690 53.68 53.57 -50.30
N HIS A 691 53.98 52.34 -49.85
CA HIS A 691 53.07 51.57 -48.99
C HIS A 691 52.86 52.25 -47.63
N LEU A 692 53.94 52.74 -46.98
CA LEU A 692 53.80 53.47 -45.72
C LEU A 692 52.94 54.72 -45.87
N LEU A 693 53.02 55.43 -47.01
CA LEU A 693 52.18 56.60 -47.29
C LEU A 693 50.68 56.26 -47.46
N THR A 694 50.32 55.00 -47.70
CA THR A 694 48.91 54.56 -47.72
C THR A 694 48.34 54.25 -46.34
N LEU A 695 49.18 54.18 -45.30
CA LEU A 695 48.76 53.94 -43.92
C LEU A 695 48.20 55.21 -43.26
N THR A 696 47.49 55.05 -42.15
CA THR A 696 46.96 56.21 -41.39
C THR A 696 48.09 57.05 -40.76
N GLU A 697 47.84 58.32 -40.43
CA GLU A 697 48.86 59.20 -39.81
C GLU A 697 49.48 58.63 -38.52
N THR A 698 48.72 57.82 -37.78
CA THR A 698 49.21 57.15 -36.56
C THR A 698 50.13 55.98 -36.90
N GLU A 699 49.77 55.17 -37.90
CA GLU A 699 50.57 54.03 -38.36
C GLU A 699 51.86 54.45 -39.06
N GLN A 700 51.81 55.55 -39.81
CA GLN A 700 52.99 56.18 -40.41
C GLN A 700 54.00 56.69 -39.39
N LYS A 701 53.59 56.96 -38.15
CA LYS A 701 54.47 57.41 -37.06
C LYS A 701 55.04 56.25 -36.25
N ARG A 702 54.54 55.01 -36.44
CA ARG A 702 54.99 53.84 -35.68
C ARG A 702 56.43 53.47 -36.00
N GLY A 703 57.26 53.21 -35.01
CA GLY A 703 58.64 52.76 -35.19
C GLY A 703 58.75 51.26 -35.52
N VAL A 704 59.93 50.81 -35.98
CA VAL A 704 60.22 49.39 -36.22
C VAL A 704 59.89 48.50 -35.01
N ALA A 705 60.32 48.89 -33.81
CA ALA A 705 60.09 48.08 -32.60
C ALA A 705 58.60 47.98 -32.26
N GLU A 706 57.84 49.05 -32.48
CA GLU A 706 56.38 49.06 -32.29
C GLU A 706 55.68 48.15 -33.30
N TRP A 707 56.20 48.04 -34.53
CA TRP A 707 55.74 47.06 -35.51
C TRP A 707 56.19 45.63 -35.18
N ASP A 708 57.40 45.42 -34.66
CA ASP A 708 57.90 44.12 -34.19
C ASP A 708 57.03 43.58 -33.04
N ASP A 709 56.77 44.42 -32.04
CA ASP A 709 55.90 44.09 -30.89
C ASP A 709 54.45 43.89 -31.33
N LEU A 710 53.95 44.70 -32.27
CA LEU A 710 52.62 44.52 -32.82
C LEU A 710 52.50 43.19 -33.59
N CYS A 711 53.47 42.84 -34.43
CA CYS A 711 53.47 41.59 -35.19
C CYS A 711 53.65 40.37 -34.29
N ALA A 712 54.60 40.41 -33.35
CA ALA A 712 54.81 39.34 -32.37
C ALA A 712 53.58 39.19 -31.48
N GLY A 713 53.02 40.30 -31.01
CA GLY A 713 51.80 40.34 -30.22
C GLY A 713 50.58 39.84 -30.99
N GLN A 714 50.42 40.17 -32.27
CA GLN A 714 49.32 39.68 -33.10
C GLN A 714 49.50 38.21 -33.49
N THR A 715 50.73 37.75 -33.74
CA THR A 715 51.01 36.33 -34.00
C THR A 715 50.83 35.49 -32.74
N ASP A 716 51.18 36.02 -31.56
CA ASP A 716 50.93 35.37 -30.27
C ASP A 716 49.46 35.34 -29.92
N ARG A 717 48.76 36.45 -30.15
CA ARG A 717 47.30 36.49 -30.01
C ARG A 717 46.65 35.51 -30.97
N LEU A 718 47.12 35.38 -32.21
CA LEU A 718 46.63 34.40 -33.17
C LEU A 718 46.84 32.98 -32.66
N GLN A 719 48.05 32.66 -32.20
CA GLN A 719 48.40 31.34 -31.70
C GLN A 719 47.62 31.00 -30.42
N GLN A 720 47.48 31.93 -29.48
CA GLN A 720 46.71 31.75 -28.25
C GLN A 720 45.20 31.67 -28.51
N ALA A 721 44.69 32.43 -29.49
CA ALA A 721 43.29 32.36 -29.90
C ALA A 721 42.96 31.02 -30.57
N CYS A 722 43.88 30.47 -31.36
CA CYS A 722 43.70 29.17 -32.01
C CYS A 722 44.00 27.99 -31.06
N PHE A 723 44.98 28.13 -30.17
CA PHE A 723 45.47 27.10 -29.27
C PHE A 723 45.74 27.70 -27.87
N PRO A 724 44.73 27.69 -26.98
CA PRO A 724 44.88 28.21 -25.63
C PRO A 724 45.95 27.45 -24.82
N PRO A 725 46.55 28.09 -23.79
CA PRO A 725 47.50 27.44 -22.90
C PRO A 725 46.91 26.17 -22.26
N GLY A 726 47.55 25.02 -22.46
CA GLY A 726 47.06 23.72 -21.97
C GLY A 726 46.43 22.82 -23.05
N THR A 727 46.38 23.27 -24.31
CA THR A 727 46.01 22.42 -25.45
C THR A 727 46.93 21.18 -25.52
N PRO A 728 46.38 19.94 -25.55
CA PRO A 728 47.18 18.72 -25.66
C PRO A 728 48.02 18.68 -26.94
N ASP A 729 49.23 18.13 -26.87
CA ASP A 729 50.13 18.07 -28.03
C ASP A 729 49.49 17.36 -29.24
N GLU A 730 48.64 16.36 -29.04
CA GLU A 730 47.95 15.64 -30.12
C GLU A 730 47.06 16.54 -31.00
N GLN A 731 46.60 17.68 -30.48
CA GLN A 731 45.72 18.62 -31.18
C GLN A 731 46.47 19.72 -31.94
N LEU A 732 47.79 19.83 -31.74
CA LEU A 732 48.63 20.79 -32.45
C LEU A 732 49.09 20.21 -33.80
N PRO A 733 49.07 20.99 -34.90
CA PRO A 733 49.71 20.59 -36.15
C PRO A 733 51.19 20.23 -35.92
N GLU A 734 51.65 19.10 -36.46
CA GLU A 734 53.04 18.64 -36.30
C GLU A 734 54.07 19.70 -36.74
N GLU A 735 53.76 20.44 -37.81
CA GLU A 735 54.59 21.56 -38.27
C GLU A 735 54.68 22.70 -37.23
N LEU A 736 53.60 22.97 -36.49
CA LEU A 736 53.56 24.02 -35.47
C LEU A 736 54.41 23.64 -34.26
N LYS A 737 54.39 22.36 -33.84
CA LYS A 737 55.21 21.86 -32.72
C LYS A 737 56.69 22.08 -32.96
N VAL A 738 57.14 21.78 -34.18
CA VAL A 738 58.55 21.96 -34.59
C VAL A 738 58.93 23.45 -34.54
N VAL A 739 58.04 24.33 -35.01
CA VAL A 739 58.28 25.79 -34.98
C VAL A 739 58.24 26.34 -33.55
N ASP A 740 57.35 25.84 -32.69
CA ASP A 740 57.26 26.22 -31.27
C ASP A 740 58.47 25.78 -30.46
N GLN A 741 59.02 24.59 -30.74
CA GLN A 741 60.26 24.14 -30.12
C GLN A 741 61.41 25.07 -30.50
N GLN A 742 61.50 25.46 -31.77
CA GLN A 742 62.49 26.45 -32.23
C GLN A 742 62.26 27.85 -31.65
N ARG A 743 61.01 28.18 -31.30
CA ARG A 743 60.61 29.45 -30.70
C ARG A 743 60.98 29.53 -29.22
N ARG A 744 60.73 28.48 -28.43
CA ARG A 744 61.03 28.42 -26.99
C ARG A 744 62.53 28.58 -26.71
N ASP A 745 63.36 28.12 -27.64
CA ASP A 745 64.82 28.13 -27.49
C ASP A 745 65.47 29.45 -27.95
N ARG A 746 64.71 30.46 -28.41
CA ARG A 746 65.27 31.66 -29.06
C ARG A 746 64.62 32.99 -28.62
N ARG A 747 65.36 34.10 -28.83
CA ARG A 747 64.95 35.49 -28.49
C ARG A 747 63.88 36.04 -29.46
N LEU A 748 63.17 37.11 -29.07
CA LEU A 748 62.11 37.78 -29.86
C LEU A 748 62.51 38.04 -31.33
N SER A 749 63.75 38.45 -31.59
CA SER A 749 64.28 38.68 -32.95
C SER A 749 64.36 37.44 -33.82
N ALA A 750 64.53 36.25 -33.23
CA ALA A 750 64.47 34.98 -33.94
C ALA A 750 63.03 34.50 -34.13
N TYR A 751 62.14 34.79 -33.17
CA TYR A 751 60.71 34.54 -33.30
C TYR A 751 60.11 35.33 -34.47
N ILE A 752 60.49 36.60 -34.60
CA ILE A 752 60.09 37.46 -35.72
C ILE A 752 60.42 36.82 -37.09
N ARG A 753 61.55 36.09 -37.21
CA ARG A 753 61.91 35.39 -38.45
C ARG A 753 61.03 34.16 -38.74
N LEU A 754 60.39 33.61 -37.72
CA LEU A 754 59.49 32.45 -37.82
C LEU A 754 58.02 32.87 -38.03
N ILE A 755 57.66 34.14 -37.78
CA ILE A 755 56.29 34.65 -37.94
C ILE A 755 55.65 34.24 -39.28
N PRO A 756 56.30 34.39 -40.46
CA PRO A 756 55.69 33.98 -41.74
C PRO A 756 55.33 32.49 -41.80
N GLN A 757 56.15 31.64 -41.16
CA GLN A 757 55.93 30.20 -41.11
C GLN A 757 54.78 29.85 -40.16
N VAL A 758 54.69 30.53 -39.01
CA VAL A 758 53.58 30.40 -38.05
C VAL A 758 52.25 30.85 -38.67
N LEU A 759 52.22 32.03 -39.30
CA LEU A 759 51.03 32.55 -39.98
C LEU A 759 50.52 31.60 -41.08
N ARG A 760 51.43 30.95 -41.82
CA ARG A 760 51.07 29.93 -42.83
C ARG A 760 50.46 28.68 -42.19
N ILE A 761 51.10 28.11 -41.17
CA ILE A 761 50.67 26.84 -40.54
C ILE A 761 49.32 27.01 -39.84
N ILE A 762 49.19 28.03 -39.00
CA ILE A 762 47.92 28.34 -38.32
C ILE A 762 46.86 28.71 -39.36
N GLY A 763 47.28 29.44 -40.40
CA GLY A 763 46.40 29.82 -41.48
C GLY A 763 45.75 28.63 -42.17
N GLN A 764 46.54 27.64 -42.58
CA GLN A 764 46.05 26.44 -43.26
C GLN A 764 45.18 25.58 -42.34
N HIS A 765 45.55 25.46 -41.06
CA HIS A 765 44.73 24.75 -40.06
C HIS A 765 43.35 25.39 -39.85
N LEU A 766 43.27 26.72 -39.79
CA LEU A 766 41.99 27.44 -39.65
C LEU A 766 41.11 27.33 -40.89
N ASP A 767 41.72 27.28 -42.08
CA ASP A 767 41.02 27.15 -43.36
C ASP A 767 40.44 25.72 -43.51
N ASP A 768 41.19 24.68 -43.13
CA ASP A 768 40.72 23.28 -43.14
C ASP A 768 39.50 23.06 -42.21
N LEU A 769 39.46 23.74 -41.07
CA LEU A 769 38.37 23.62 -40.07
C LEU A 769 37.13 24.45 -40.38
N GLU A 770 37.18 25.40 -41.32
CA GLU A 770 36.09 26.35 -41.55
C GLU A 770 34.79 25.67 -42.00
N SER A 771 34.89 24.68 -42.87
CA SER A 771 33.73 23.91 -43.34
C SER A 771 33.10 23.06 -42.23
N ILE A 772 33.94 22.50 -41.35
CA ILE A 772 33.52 21.66 -40.22
C ILE A 772 32.83 22.52 -39.15
N ASP A 773 33.40 23.69 -38.83
CA ASP A 773 32.83 24.64 -37.88
C ASP A 773 31.41 25.07 -38.29
N ARG A 774 31.20 25.39 -39.59
CA ARG A 774 29.88 25.74 -40.11
C ARG A 774 28.86 24.62 -39.97
N GLN A 775 29.23 23.39 -40.33
CA GLN A 775 28.34 22.24 -40.19
C GLN A 775 27.97 21.98 -38.72
N GLN A 776 28.95 22.07 -37.80
CA GLN A 776 28.70 21.88 -36.37
C GLN A 776 27.75 22.94 -35.80
N LEU A 777 27.87 24.21 -36.20
CA LEU A 777 26.95 25.26 -35.77
C LEU A 777 25.50 25.02 -36.25
N ASP A 778 25.33 24.58 -37.50
CA ASP A 778 24.00 24.24 -38.04
C ASP A 778 23.37 23.06 -37.28
N GLU A 779 24.15 22.01 -37.01
CA GLU A 779 23.71 20.85 -36.21
C GLU A 779 23.34 21.24 -34.77
N ILE A 780 24.16 22.07 -34.12
CA ILE A 780 23.90 22.60 -32.78
C ILE A 780 22.60 23.42 -32.76
N SER A 781 22.38 24.29 -33.76
CA SER A 781 21.17 25.12 -33.83
C SER A 781 19.90 24.27 -33.96
N ALA A 782 19.91 23.28 -34.86
CA ALA A 782 18.77 22.39 -35.05
C ALA A 782 18.46 21.56 -33.80
N GLU A 783 19.50 21.05 -33.13
CA GLU A 783 19.34 20.26 -31.92
C GLU A 783 18.88 21.12 -30.72
N ARG A 784 19.33 22.38 -30.63
CA ARG A 784 18.88 23.36 -29.63
C ARG A 784 17.38 23.61 -29.75
N GLU A 785 16.89 23.84 -30.96
CA GLU A 785 15.45 24.04 -31.21
C GLU A 785 14.63 22.81 -30.80
N ARG A 786 15.11 21.60 -31.16
CA ARG A 786 14.44 20.34 -30.81
C ARG A 786 14.36 20.12 -29.29
N LEU A 787 15.48 20.27 -28.58
CA LEU A 787 15.54 20.05 -27.13
C LEU A 787 14.79 21.14 -26.36
N THR A 788 14.90 22.40 -26.77
CA THR A 788 14.14 23.50 -26.16
C THR A 788 12.63 23.29 -26.35
N GLY A 789 12.20 22.88 -27.54
CA GLY A 789 10.79 22.54 -27.79
C GLY A 789 10.30 21.35 -26.95
N THR A 790 11.15 20.34 -26.75
CA THR A 790 10.84 19.18 -25.90
C THR A 790 10.70 19.59 -24.43
N LEU A 791 11.62 20.42 -23.92
CA LEU A 791 11.58 20.96 -22.56
C LEU A 791 10.33 21.82 -22.34
N GLN A 792 10.05 22.77 -23.24
CA GLN A 792 8.86 23.63 -23.15
C GLN A 792 7.57 22.81 -23.17
N SER A 793 7.44 21.83 -24.07
CA SER A 793 6.27 20.95 -24.11
C SER A 793 6.10 20.15 -22.81
N ALA A 794 7.19 19.65 -22.22
CA ALA A 794 7.12 18.93 -20.95
C ALA A 794 6.75 19.85 -19.77
N GLU A 795 7.27 21.07 -19.73
CA GLU A 795 6.92 22.08 -18.73
C GLU A 795 5.46 22.56 -18.85
N ASP A 796 4.98 22.74 -20.07
CA ASP A 796 3.57 23.11 -20.34
C ASP A 796 2.63 21.98 -19.93
N HIS A 797 2.92 20.73 -20.28
CA HIS A 797 2.17 19.57 -19.82
C HIS A 797 2.17 19.43 -18.29
N LEU A 798 3.30 19.69 -17.62
CA LEU A 798 3.38 19.71 -16.16
C LEU A 798 2.46 20.80 -15.58
N ARG A 799 2.48 22.01 -16.15
CA ARG A 799 1.63 23.12 -15.71
C ARG A 799 0.15 22.81 -15.87
N GLU A 800 -0.23 22.24 -17.01
CA GLU A 800 -1.61 21.80 -17.27
C GLU A 800 -2.05 20.70 -16.29
N ALA A 801 -1.21 19.69 -16.06
CA ALA A 801 -1.49 18.61 -15.14
C ALA A 801 -1.62 19.11 -13.68
N GLN A 802 -0.79 20.08 -13.26
CA GLN A 802 -0.88 20.71 -11.94
C GLN A 802 -2.19 21.49 -11.76
N LEU A 803 -2.59 22.28 -12.77
CA LEU A 803 -3.84 23.04 -12.74
C LEU A 803 -5.04 22.10 -12.71
N ALA A 804 -5.03 21.06 -13.54
CA ALA A 804 -6.09 20.04 -13.59
C ALA A 804 -6.22 19.30 -12.25
N ALA A 805 -5.12 18.80 -11.69
CA ALA A 805 -5.12 18.10 -10.40
C ALA A 805 -5.63 19.00 -9.26
N THR A 806 -5.20 20.26 -9.23
CA THR A 806 -5.66 21.23 -8.22
C THR A 806 -7.15 21.52 -8.35
N ALA A 807 -7.65 21.70 -9.58
CA ALA A 807 -9.06 21.96 -9.84
C ALA A 807 -9.96 20.76 -9.50
N VAL A 808 -9.55 19.54 -9.89
CA VAL A 808 -10.23 18.28 -9.54
C VAL A 808 -10.30 18.15 -8.02
N ARG A 809 -9.18 18.36 -7.32
CA ARG A 809 -9.10 18.25 -5.86
C ARG A 809 -10.00 19.26 -5.13
N ALA A 810 -9.97 20.53 -5.52
CA ALA A 810 -10.79 21.56 -4.89
C ALA A 810 -12.29 21.30 -5.11
N THR A 811 -12.65 20.84 -6.31
CA THR A 811 -14.02 20.47 -6.65
C THR A 811 -14.45 19.24 -5.84
N LEU A 812 -13.59 18.23 -5.75
CA LEU A 812 -13.84 17.00 -5.00
C LEU A 812 -13.98 17.25 -3.50
N ALA A 813 -13.10 18.01 -2.87
CA ALA A 813 -13.23 18.34 -1.44
C ALA A 813 -14.58 19.02 -1.15
N LYS A 814 -15.01 19.93 -2.02
CA LYS A 814 -16.32 20.57 -1.90
C LYS A 814 -17.47 19.58 -2.08
N ALA A 815 -17.35 18.66 -3.05
CA ALA A 815 -18.34 17.61 -3.29
C ALA A 815 -18.45 16.63 -2.11
N ILE A 816 -17.32 16.14 -1.59
CA ILE A 816 -17.24 15.29 -0.40
C ILE A 816 -17.90 15.97 0.79
N LYS A 817 -17.51 17.22 1.13
CA LYS A 817 -18.12 17.96 2.24
C LYS A 817 -19.62 18.14 2.09
N ALA A 818 -20.09 18.48 0.88
CA ALA A 818 -21.52 18.63 0.60
C ALA A 818 -22.27 17.30 0.79
N LYS A 819 -21.70 16.18 0.29
CA LYS A 819 -22.28 14.85 0.42
C LYS A 819 -22.29 14.40 1.89
N LEU A 820 -21.19 14.54 2.62
CA LEU A 820 -21.11 14.18 4.04
C LEU A 820 -22.03 15.04 4.91
N LYS A 821 -22.22 16.31 4.55
CA LYS A 821 -23.24 17.16 5.17
C LYS A 821 -24.64 16.60 4.94
N GLN A 822 -24.97 16.17 3.71
CA GLN A 822 -26.25 15.54 3.42
C GLN A 822 -26.45 14.25 4.22
N VAL A 823 -25.41 13.41 4.35
CA VAL A 823 -25.44 12.21 5.21
C VAL A 823 -25.68 12.60 6.67
N SER A 824 -25.00 13.63 7.16
CA SER A 824 -25.16 14.11 8.54
C SER A 824 -26.57 14.62 8.82
N ASP A 825 -27.15 15.39 7.90
CA ASP A 825 -28.49 15.95 8.03
C ASP A 825 -29.55 14.82 7.99
N GLU A 826 -29.39 13.83 7.11
CA GLU A 826 -30.29 12.66 7.05
C GLU A 826 -30.12 11.73 8.27
N PHE A 827 -28.90 11.59 8.79
CA PHE A 827 -28.64 10.84 10.02
C PHE A 827 -29.33 11.48 11.23
N ASP A 828 -29.32 12.81 11.34
CA ASP A 828 -30.07 13.53 12.36
C ASP A 828 -31.59 13.28 12.23
N ALA A 829 -32.12 13.39 11.01
CA ALA A 829 -33.54 13.23 10.73
C ALA A 829 -34.03 11.80 11.04
N LEU A 830 -33.31 10.77 10.57
CA LEU A 830 -33.64 9.38 10.85
C LEU A 830 -33.52 9.06 12.33
N ASP A 831 -32.51 9.61 13.01
CA ASP A 831 -32.36 9.36 14.44
C ASP A 831 -33.51 9.92 15.25
N GLN A 832 -33.94 11.15 14.98
CA GLN A 832 -35.08 11.77 15.66
C GLN A 832 -36.41 11.06 15.33
N ALA A 833 -36.62 10.66 14.06
CA ALA A 833 -37.85 10.01 13.62
C ALA A 833 -38.06 8.61 14.26
N TYR A 834 -36.99 7.88 14.52
CA TYR A 834 -37.04 6.51 15.04
C TYR A 834 -36.43 6.41 16.46
N GLY A 835 -36.92 7.22 17.39
CA GLY A 835 -36.72 7.04 18.84
C GLY A 835 -35.40 7.54 19.43
N GLY A 836 -34.57 8.25 18.65
CA GLY A 836 -33.34 8.90 19.10
C GLY A 836 -33.51 10.40 19.41
N TYR A 837 -32.39 11.06 19.74
CA TYR A 837 -32.35 12.48 20.14
C TYR A 837 -31.56 13.35 19.14
N GLY A 838 -31.20 12.78 17.99
CA GLY A 838 -30.47 13.47 16.94
C GLY A 838 -28.96 13.18 16.93
N GLY A 839 -28.39 13.30 15.74
CA GLY A 839 -27.04 12.90 15.38
C GLY A 839 -26.37 13.89 14.44
N ALA A 840 -25.06 13.83 14.34
CA ALA A 840 -24.28 14.61 13.37
C ALA A 840 -22.97 13.89 13.04
N LEU A 841 -22.36 14.26 11.92
CA LEU A 841 -21.03 13.80 11.54
C LEU A 841 -20.03 14.94 11.68
N ASP A 842 -18.86 14.63 12.25
CA ASP A 842 -17.69 15.50 12.20
C ASP A 842 -16.70 14.95 11.17
N PHE A 843 -16.32 15.79 10.20
CA PHE A 843 -15.53 15.40 9.03
C PHE A 843 -14.54 16.51 8.66
N PRO A 844 -13.42 16.64 9.38
CA PRO A 844 -12.39 17.61 9.04
C PRO A 844 -11.79 17.30 7.66
N GLU A 845 -11.48 18.34 6.88
CA GLU A 845 -10.79 18.17 5.59
C GLU A 845 -9.32 17.82 5.85
N PRO A 846 -8.86 16.64 5.39
CA PRO A 846 -7.47 16.23 5.56
C PRO A 846 -6.57 16.87 4.50
N GLU A 847 -5.28 17.03 4.82
CA GLU A 847 -4.30 17.43 3.81
C GLU A 847 -4.11 16.31 2.76
N PRO A 848 -3.95 16.67 1.48
CA PRO A 848 -3.70 15.68 0.42
C PRO A 848 -2.36 14.95 0.64
N PRO A 849 -2.30 13.63 0.40
CA PRO A 849 -1.06 12.88 0.58
C PRO A 849 0.02 13.31 -0.42
N ALA A 850 1.25 13.51 0.10
CA ALA A 850 2.42 13.84 -0.69
C ALA A 850 2.83 12.72 -1.67
N ASP A 851 2.57 11.46 -1.30
CA ASP A 851 2.85 10.28 -2.13
C ASP A 851 1.71 10.02 -3.13
N PRO A 852 1.93 10.17 -4.45
CA PRO A 852 0.93 10.00 -5.51
C PRO A 852 0.19 8.65 -5.47
N GLN A 853 0.80 7.61 -4.89
CA GLN A 853 0.22 6.27 -4.85
C GLN A 853 -0.71 6.04 -3.65
N LYS A 854 -0.68 6.92 -2.64
CA LYS A 854 -1.55 6.79 -1.46
C LYS A 854 -2.91 7.45 -1.71
N PRO A 855 -4.04 6.81 -1.37
CA PRO A 855 -5.36 7.40 -1.52
C PRO A 855 -5.53 8.61 -0.59
N TRP A 856 -6.37 9.58 -0.98
CA TRP A 856 -6.70 10.74 -0.14
C TRP A 856 -7.64 10.31 0.98
N GLN A 857 -7.08 10.09 2.18
CA GLN A 857 -7.79 9.46 3.29
C GLN A 857 -8.57 10.48 4.11
N TRP A 858 -9.90 10.42 4.02
CA TRP A 858 -10.83 11.18 4.85
C TRP A 858 -11.25 10.41 6.10
N ALA A 859 -11.65 11.14 7.14
CA ALA A 859 -12.08 10.59 8.41
C ALA A 859 -13.44 11.16 8.80
N ILE A 860 -14.34 10.29 9.29
CA ILE A 860 -15.66 10.69 9.80
C ILE A 860 -15.81 10.22 11.23
N THR A 861 -16.18 11.13 12.12
CA THR A 861 -16.52 10.84 13.51
C THR A 861 -18.01 11.06 13.74
N PRO A 862 -18.83 10.00 13.81
CA PRO A 862 -20.22 10.13 14.20
C PRO A 862 -20.37 10.65 15.64
N ARG A 863 -21.34 11.53 15.85
CA ARG A 863 -21.72 12.05 17.16
C ARG A 863 -23.24 12.02 17.31
N TRP A 864 -23.75 11.77 18.51
CA TRP A 864 -25.18 11.82 18.78
C TRP A 864 -25.50 12.23 20.21
N ARG A 865 -26.75 12.67 20.43
CA ARG A 865 -27.25 13.02 21.76
C ARG A 865 -27.69 11.75 22.48
N ARG A 866 -27.29 11.60 23.75
CA ARG A 866 -27.70 10.45 24.60
C ARG A 866 -28.97 10.72 25.41
N GLY A 867 -29.52 11.92 25.31
CA GLY A 867 -30.72 12.36 26.00
C GLY A 867 -31.18 13.69 25.41
N GLU A 868 -32.47 14.01 25.60
CA GLU A 868 -33.05 15.27 25.17
C GLU A 868 -32.32 16.46 25.82
N GLY A 869 -31.97 17.48 25.02
CA GLY A 869 -31.23 18.66 25.46
C GLY A 869 -29.75 18.44 25.84
N LYS A 870 -29.18 17.23 25.68
CA LYS A 870 -27.76 16.95 25.95
C LYS A 870 -26.85 17.29 24.75
N PRO A 871 -25.56 17.59 24.97
CA PRO A 871 -24.62 17.83 23.86
C PRO A 871 -24.35 16.56 23.04
N LEU A 872 -23.95 16.75 21.78
CA LEU A 872 -23.49 15.67 20.90
C LEU A 872 -22.22 15.03 21.47
N SER A 873 -22.26 13.71 21.64
CA SER A 873 -21.14 12.92 22.17
C SER A 873 -20.56 12.04 21.07
N SER A 874 -19.23 11.89 21.04
CA SER A 874 -18.53 10.99 20.11
C SER A 874 -18.96 9.53 20.31
N TYR A 875 -19.02 8.79 19.20
CA TYR A 875 -19.28 7.34 19.18
C TYR A 875 -18.27 6.52 20.01
N GLN A 876 -17.06 7.04 20.22
CA GLN A 876 -15.97 6.36 20.97
C GLN A 876 -16.21 6.33 22.49
N LEU A 877 -17.12 7.14 23.02
CA LEU A 877 -17.47 7.08 24.44
C LEU A 877 -18.18 5.75 24.73
N ARG A 878 -17.69 5.02 25.75
CA ARG A 878 -18.31 3.77 26.22
C ARG A 878 -19.82 3.94 26.36
N GLY A 879 -20.56 3.16 25.57
CA GLY A 879 -22.02 3.18 25.53
C GLY A 879 -22.58 1.78 25.48
N ASN A 880 -23.90 1.68 25.65
CA ASN A 880 -24.62 0.43 25.43
C ASN A 880 -24.46 -0.02 23.97
N THR A 881 -23.99 -1.25 23.74
CA THR A 881 -23.83 -1.85 22.40
C THR A 881 -25.10 -1.75 21.57
N ALA A 882 -26.28 -1.88 22.22
CA ALA A 882 -27.57 -1.72 21.56
C ALA A 882 -27.79 -0.33 20.94
N GLN A 883 -27.31 0.73 21.62
CA GLN A 883 -27.38 2.08 21.06
C GLN A 883 -26.39 2.22 19.89
N MET A 884 -25.22 1.59 19.96
CA MET A 884 -24.22 1.63 18.88
C MET A 884 -24.77 0.98 17.61
N ASP A 885 -25.43 -0.17 17.75
CA ASP A 885 -26.03 -0.90 16.64
C ASP A 885 -27.19 -0.13 15.99
N ASP A 886 -28.07 0.47 16.80
CA ASP A 886 -29.14 1.36 16.33
C ASP A 886 -28.57 2.53 15.51
N LYS A 887 -27.54 3.21 16.01
CA LYS A 887 -26.89 4.31 15.27
C LYS A 887 -26.19 3.83 14.01
N ALA A 888 -25.56 2.65 14.03
CA ALA A 888 -24.92 2.08 12.85
C ALA A 888 -25.94 1.81 11.73
N VAL A 889 -27.10 1.23 12.06
CA VAL A 889 -28.20 1.02 11.10
C VAL A 889 -28.68 2.35 10.51
N LYS A 890 -28.97 3.33 11.37
CA LYS A 890 -29.42 4.66 10.93
C LYS A 890 -28.39 5.39 10.08
N LEU A 891 -27.11 5.26 10.39
CA LEU A 891 -26.02 5.86 9.63
C LEU A 891 -25.87 5.23 8.24
N VAL A 892 -25.99 3.90 8.14
CA VAL A 892 -26.00 3.19 6.85
C VAL A 892 -27.19 3.65 6.00
N CYS A 893 -28.37 3.73 6.58
CA CYS A 893 -29.57 4.22 5.90
C CYS A 893 -29.43 5.68 5.46
N ALA A 894 -28.87 6.56 6.32
CA ALA A 894 -28.62 7.96 5.97
C ALA A 894 -27.65 8.11 4.80
N ALA A 895 -26.55 7.35 4.81
CA ALA A 895 -25.58 7.34 3.72
C ALA A 895 -26.18 6.81 2.42
N ALA A 896 -26.97 5.74 2.50
CA ALA A 896 -27.74 5.19 1.38
C ALA A 896 -28.71 6.23 0.77
N LEU A 897 -29.49 6.92 1.60
CA LEU A 897 -30.44 7.94 1.15
C LEU A 897 -29.71 9.11 0.49
N ALA A 898 -28.66 9.62 1.12
CA ALA A 898 -27.84 10.69 0.56
C ALA A 898 -27.19 10.28 -0.77
N GLY A 899 -26.74 9.02 -0.89
CA GLY A 899 -26.20 8.42 -2.10
C GLY A 899 -27.21 8.40 -3.25
N SER A 900 -28.44 7.99 -2.97
CA SER A 900 -29.47 7.68 -3.95
C SER A 900 -30.12 8.88 -4.66
N GLN A 901 -30.05 10.10 -4.09
CA GLN A 901 -30.69 11.31 -4.64
C GLN A 901 -32.17 11.08 -5.05
N ASP A 902 -32.96 10.52 -4.13
CA ASP A 902 -34.38 10.12 -4.31
C ASP A 902 -34.66 8.98 -5.30
N ARG A 903 -33.62 8.34 -5.87
CA ARG A 903 -33.78 7.14 -6.70
C ARG A 903 -33.88 5.87 -5.83
N PRO A 904 -34.53 4.80 -6.32
CA PRO A 904 -34.57 3.54 -5.59
C PRO A 904 -33.16 2.95 -5.37
N LEU A 905 -32.78 2.70 -4.11
CA LEU A 905 -31.53 2.03 -3.75
C LEU A 905 -31.80 0.61 -3.25
N LEU A 906 -30.91 -0.32 -3.59
CA LEU A 906 -30.90 -1.68 -3.05
C LEU A 906 -29.75 -1.80 -2.04
N LEU A 907 -30.07 -2.12 -0.79
CA LEU A 907 -29.09 -2.41 0.25
C LEU A 907 -29.07 -3.91 0.50
N VAL A 908 -27.95 -4.58 0.26
CA VAL A 908 -27.81 -6.03 0.47
C VAL A 908 -26.95 -6.30 1.69
N LEU A 909 -27.45 -7.05 2.66
CA LEU A 909 -26.81 -7.34 3.94
C LEU A 909 -26.62 -8.85 4.09
N ASP A 910 -25.37 -9.31 4.15
CA ASP A 910 -25.07 -10.69 4.53
C ASP A 910 -25.00 -10.83 6.06
N GLU A 911 -25.35 -12.02 6.57
CA GLU A 911 -25.35 -12.34 7.99
C GLU A 911 -26.11 -11.33 8.89
N LEU A 912 -27.28 -10.87 8.42
CA LEU A 912 -28.12 -9.93 9.14
C LEU A 912 -28.37 -10.41 10.57
N GLY A 913 -27.87 -9.63 11.53
CA GLY A 913 -28.00 -9.80 12.98
C GLY A 913 -26.99 -10.70 13.69
N ARG A 914 -25.88 -11.07 13.06
CA ARG A 914 -24.74 -11.77 13.70
C ARG A 914 -24.18 -11.03 14.92
N ASN A 915 -24.16 -9.70 14.92
CA ASN A 915 -23.61 -8.88 16.02
C ASN A 915 -24.67 -8.19 16.88
N LEU A 916 -25.94 -8.48 16.65
CA LEU A 916 -27.04 -7.86 17.37
C LEU A 916 -27.45 -8.71 18.58
N GLY A 917 -27.57 -8.09 19.77
CA GLY A 917 -28.12 -8.77 20.95
C GLY A 917 -29.54 -9.30 20.74
N SER A 918 -29.93 -10.37 21.43
CA SER A 918 -31.22 -11.08 21.21
C SER A 918 -32.47 -10.18 21.33
N ALA A 919 -32.44 -9.17 22.21
CA ALA A 919 -33.53 -8.21 22.38
C ALA A 919 -33.62 -7.20 21.21
N HIS A 920 -32.50 -6.86 20.58
CA HIS A 920 -32.38 -5.76 19.60
C HIS A 920 -32.50 -6.22 18.14
N ARG A 921 -32.47 -7.53 17.90
CA ARG A 921 -32.70 -8.12 16.58
C ARG A 921 -34.10 -7.86 16.03
N ARG A 922 -35.11 -7.86 16.90
CA ARG A 922 -36.49 -7.49 16.53
C ARG A 922 -36.58 -6.01 16.16
N ASP A 923 -35.97 -5.14 16.96
CA ASP A 923 -36.01 -3.70 16.74
C ASP A 923 -35.27 -3.30 15.45
N ALA A 924 -34.14 -3.95 15.14
CA ALA A 924 -33.40 -3.73 13.90
C ALA A 924 -34.19 -4.15 12.65
N VAL A 925 -34.85 -5.32 12.68
CA VAL A 925 -35.73 -5.79 11.59
C VAL A 925 -36.89 -4.83 11.37
N ALA A 926 -37.52 -4.36 12.46
CA ALA A 926 -38.59 -3.38 12.39
C ALA A 926 -38.10 -2.02 11.85
N LEU A 927 -36.90 -1.59 12.25
CA LEU A 927 -36.30 -0.34 11.79
C LEU A 927 -35.98 -0.38 10.30
N PHE A 928 -35.40 -1.47 9.78
CA PHE A 928 -35.14 -1.65 8.35
C PHE A 928 -36.44 -1.69 7.53
N GLU A 929 -37.45 -2.39 8.02
CA GLU A 929 -38.76 -2.42 7.35
C GLU A 929 -39.39 -1.02 7.32
N ASN A 930 -39.42 -0.31 8.44
CA ASN A 930 -40.03 1.01 8.53
C ASN A 930 -39.29 2.01 7.62
N ILE A 931 -37.95 2.08 7.69
CA ILE A 931 -37.16 2.95 6.82
C ILE A 931 -37.33 2.56 5.35
N GLY A 932 -37.30 1.27 5.02
CA GLY A 932 -37.44 0.78 3.65
C GLY A 932 -38.85 0.95 3.06
N ARG A 933 -39.88 1.04 3.91
CA ARG A 933 -41.26 1.35 3.52
C ARG A 933 -41.45 2.85 3.29
N ASP A 934 -40.95 3.66 4.21
CA ASP A 934 -41.14 5.11 4.21
C ASP A 934 -40.23 5.81 3.19
N ARG A 935 -39.11 5.18 2.82
CA ARG A 935 -38.14 5.71 1.86
C ARG A 935 -37.94 4.77 0.67
N ALA A 936 -37.30 5.26 -0.39
CA ALA A 936 -37.06 4.48 -1.60
C ALA A 936 -35.88 3.50 -1.47
N ILE A 937 -35.83 2.72 -0.38
CA ILE A 937 -34.77 1.72 -0.14
C ILE A 937 -35.39 0.33 -0.05
N SER A 938 -34.88 -0.61 -0.84
CA SER A 938 -35.14 -2.05 -0.65
C SER A 938 -33.97 -2.64 0.12
N VAL A 939 -34.23 -3.25 1.28
CA VAL A 939 -33.18 -3.89 2.10
C VAL A 939 -33.30 -5.40 1.92
N VAL A 940 -32.27 -6.07 1.44
CA VAL A 940 -32.22 -7.54 1.28
C VAL A 940 -31.24 -8.10 2.29
N GLY A 941 -31.74 -8.88 3.26
CA GLY A 941 -30.92 -9.44 4.34
C GLY A 941 -30.89 -10.96 4.34
N ALA A 942 -29.70 -11.57 4.27
CA ALA A 942 -29.53 -13.00 4.57
C ALA A 942 -29.55 -13.22 6.09
N LEU A 943 -30.53 -13.98 6.57
CA LEU A 943 -30.78 -14.16 8.00
C LEU A 943 -29.88 -15.21 8.64
N GLN A 944 -29.57 -14.98 9.92
CA GLN A 944 -29.14 -16.00 10.87
C GLN A 944 -30.34 -16.85 11.34
N ASP A 945 -30.09 -18.10 11.72
CA ASP A 945 -31.15 -19.11 11.96
C ASP A 945 -32.10 -18.73 13.10
N ASP A 946 -31.57 -18.08 14.14
CA ASP A 946 -32.33 -17.64 15.30
C ASP A 946 -33.15 -16.36 15.06
N MET A 947 -33.02 -15.72 13.89
CA MET A 947 -33.80 -14.56 13.48
C MET A 947 -35.02 -14.88 12.63
N GLU A 948 -35.11 -16.08 12.06
CA GLU A 948 -36.15 -16.46 11.12
C GLU A 948 -37.57 -16.21 11.68
N ARG A 949 -37.79 -16.53 12.97
CA ARG A 949 -39.07 -16.36 13.67
C ARG A 949 -39.57 -14.91 13.75
N TYR A 950 -38.67 -13.93 13.63
CA TYR A 950 -39.01 -12.51 13.69
C TYR A 950 -39.20 -11.89 12.31
N ALA A 951 -38.60 -12.50 11.28
CA ALA A 951 -38.58 -11.97 9.93
C ALA A 951 -39.91 -12.17 9.18
N VAL A 952 -40.58 -13.32 9.36
CA VAL A 952 -41.81 -13.66 8.59
C VAL A 952 -42.92 -12.63 8.80
N GLY A 953 -43.08 -12.10 10.02
CA GLY A 953 -44.14 -11.13 10.34
C GLY A 953 -43.78 -9.66 10.10
N SER A 954 -42.52 -9.35 9.78
CA SER A 954 -42.03 -7.96 9.66
C SER A 954 -41.37 -7.67 8.31
N SER A 955 -41.19 -8.66 7.44
CA SER A 955 -40.64 -8.46 6.10
C SER A 955 -41.75 -8.24 5.08
N SER A 956 -41.52 -7.32 4.14
CA SER A 956 -42.35 -7.20 2.93
C SER A 956 -42.33 -8.47 2.06
N LEU A 957 -41.21 -9.20 2.12
CA LEU A 957 -41.01 -10.46 1.41
C LEU A 957 -40.05 -11.36 2.20
N TYR A 958 -40.43 -12.61 2.40
CA TYR A 958 -39.62 -13.64 3.03
C TYR A 958 -39.37 -14.78 2.02
N ILE A 959 -38.11 -15.15 1.86
CA ILE A 959 -37.64 -16.20 0.93
C ILE A 959 -36.87 -17.25 1.72
N LYS A 960 -37.28 -18.52 1.63
CA LYS A 960 -36.54 -19.65 2.21
C LYS A 960 -35.96 -20.53 1.10
N LEU A 961 -34.63 -20.55 1.00
CA LEU A 961 -33.89 -21.46 0.14
C LEU A 961 -33.81 -22.83 0.82
N ARG A 962 -34.15 -23.91 0.10
CA ARG A 962 -34.20 -25.27 0.66
C ARG A 962 -33.31 -26.23 -0.12
N ARG A 963 -32.49 -26.97 0.62
CA ARG A 963 -31.67 -28.06 0.13
C ARG A 963 -31.78 -29.23 1.11
N THR A 964 -32.48 -30.28 0.69
CA THR A 964 -32.84 -31.41 1.55
C THR A 964 -31.74 -32.44 1.71
N SER A 965 -30.84 -32.57 0.73
CA SER A 965 -29.72 -33.52 0.79
C SER A 965 -28.55 -33.01 -0.03
N ASP A 966 -27.34 -33.43 0.36
CA ASP A 966 -26.14 -33.13 -0.42
C ASP A 966 -26.16 -33.77 -1.81
N ALA A 967 -26.93 -34.85 -2.00
CA ALA A 967 -27.04 -35.56 -3.27
C ALA A 967 -27.78 -34.78 -4.39
N TYR A 968 -28.56 -33.74 -4.05
CA TYR A 968 -29.26 -32.94 -5.06
C TYR A 968 -28.35 -31.87 -5.67
N ALA A 969 -28.39 -31.80 -7.01
CA ALA A 969 -27.58 -30.88 -7.81
C ALA A 969 -28.00 -29.40 -7.68
N TYR A 970 -29.27 -29.13 -7.42
CA TYR A 970 -29.83 -27.79 -7.23
C TYR A 970 -30.66 -27.72 -5.96
N ASN A 971 -30.88 -26.51 -5.47
CA ASN A 971 -31.87 -26.23 -4.44
C ASN A 971 -33.30 -26.51 -4.95
N GLN A 972 -34.16 -27.00 -4.05
CA GLN A 972 -35.58 -27.11 -4.32
C GLN A 972 -36.21 -25.74 -4.56
N ALA A 973 -37.45 -25.75 -5.09
CA ALA A 973 -38.26 -24.54 -5.23
C ALA A 973 -38.29 -23.77 -3.88
N PRO A 974 -37.90 -22.47 -3.89
CA PRO A 974 -37.85 -21.67 -2.69
C PRO A 974 -39.26 -21.42 -2.15
N VAL A 975 -39.39 -21.36 -0.82
CA VAL A 975 -40.63 -20.92 -0.19
C VAL A 975 -40.64 -19.41 -0.19
N VAL A 976 -41.65 -18.80 -0.80
CA VAL A 976 -41.78 -17.35 -0.88
C VAL A 976 -43.08 -16.92 -0.21
N VAL A 977 -42.98 -15.99 0.73
CA VAL A 977 -44.12 -15.43 1.48
C VAL A 977 -44.03 -13.91 1.35
N GLY A 978 -45.04 -13.25 0.76
CA GLY A 978 -45.05 -11.81 0.52
C GLY A 978 -46.44 -11.19 0.72
N SER A 979 -46.54 -9.86 0.64
CA SER A 979 -47.80 -9.13 0.80
C SER A 979 -48.72 -9.20 -0.43
N GLU A 980 -50.03 -9.19 -0.20
CA GLU A 980 -51.09 -9.28 -1.24
C GLU A 980 -51.01 -8.17 -2.31
N SER A 981 -50.41 -7.01 -2.00
CA SER A 981 -50.28 -5.86 -2.91
C SER A 981 -49.38 -6.08 -4.13
N GLU A 982 -48.63 -7.19 -4.18
CA GLU A 982 -47.69 -7.51 -5.27
C GLU A 982 -48.11 -8.76 -6.08
N THR A 983 -49.35 -9.23 -5.92
CA THR A 983 -49.89 -10.45 -6.56
C THR A 983 -49.71 -10.46 -8.09
N ALA A 984 -49.89 -9.33 -8.78
CA ALA A 984 -49.74 -9.24 -10.24
C ALA A 984 -48.32 -9.55 -10.74
N ARG A 985 -47.28 -9.25 -9.94
CA ARG A 985 -45.87 -9.58 -10.27
C ARG A 985 -45.59 -11.08 -10.15
N VAL A 986 -46.23 -11.71 -9.17
CA VAL A 986 -46.20 -13.16 -8.97
C VAL A 986 -47.00 -13.86 -10.09
N GLU A 987 -48.13 -13.29 -10.49
CA GLU A 987 -48.96 -13.78 -11.61
C GLU A 987 -48.22 -13.74 -12.95
N LEU A 988 -47.47 -12.67 -13.23
CA LEU A 988 -46.60 -12.57 -14.42
C LEU A 988 -45.63 -13.75 -14.55
N LEU A 989 -45.13 -14.28 -13.43
CA LEU A 989 -44.19 -15.41 -13.42
C LEU A 989 -44.87 -16.75 -13.08
N SER A 990 -46.20 -16.78 -12.90
CA SER A 990 -46.94 -17.93 -12.37
C SER A 990 -46.85 -19.19 -13.24
N MET A 991 -46.99 -19.05 -14.56
CA MET A 991 -46.80 -20.16 -15.50
C MET A 991 -45.39 -20.77 -15.44
N TRP A 992 -44.37 -19.95 -15.17
CA TRP A 992 -42.98 -20.41 -15.02
C TRP A 992 -42.73 -21.03 -13.65
N MET A 993 -43.26 -20.44 -12.57
CA MET A 993 -43.18 -21.01 -11.22
C MET A 993 -43.93 -22.35 -11.09
N THR A 994 -44.98 -22.56 -11.87
CA THR A 994 -45.79 -23.80 -11.85
C THR A 994 -45.28 -24.88 -12.80
N SER A 995 -44.24 -24.62 -13.59
CA SER A 995 -43.67 -25.56 -14.56
C SER A 995 -42.97 -26.79 -13.96
N TYR A 996 -42.99 -26.95 -12.63
CA TYR A 996 -42.64 -28.19 -11.95
C TYR A 996 -43.27 -28.26 -10.55
N ARG A 997 -44.02 -29.33 -10.26
CA ARG A 997 -44.27 -29.84 -8.90
C ARG A 997 -43.84 -31.30 -8.89
N GLY A 998 -42.68 -31.57 -8.28
CA GLY A 998 -42.31 -32.93 -7.93
C GLY A 998 -43.39 -33.54 -7.04
N GLU A 999 -43.66 -34.83 -7.24
CA GLU A 999 -44.70 -35.58 -6.54
C GLU A 999 -44.66 -35.34 -5.02
N THR A 1000 -45.77 -34.82 -4.49
CA THR A 1000 -46.05 -34.86 -3.06
C THR A 1000 -46.17 -36.32 -2.66
N GLN A 1001 -45.16 -36.86 -1.96
CA GLN A 1001 -45.35 -38.07 -1.16
C GLN A 1001 -46.35 -37.72 -0.05
N ALA A 1002 -47.46 -38.45 -0.05
CA ALA A 1002 -48.45 -38.47 1.03
C ALA A 1002 -47.91 -39.19 2.26
#